data_AF-A0A224X8D9-F1
#
_entry.id   AF-A0A224X8D9-F1
#
_cell.length_a   1.000
_cell.length_b   1.000
_cell.length_c   1.000
_cell.angle_alpha   90.00
_cell.angle_beta   90.00
_cell.angle_gamma   90.00
#
_symmetry.space_group_name_H-M   'P 1'
#
loop_
_entity.id
_entity.type
_entity.pdbx_description
1 polymer ?
#
loop_
_entity_poly.entity_id
_entity_poly.type
_entity_poly.pdbx_seq_one_letter_code
_entity_poly.pdbx_strand_id
1 'polypeptide(L)'
;ELVKCVVVGDTAVGKTRLICARACNKQLSLSQLLTTHVPTVWAIDQYRIYKDVLERSWEVVDGVNVSLRLWDTFGDHEKDRRFAYGRSDVVLLCFSLASPNSLRNCKVMWYPEIRKFCPHTPVILVGCKNDLRFMYRDEAYLDFFRERSPFLRAIRKSDLVMPDQARSIARELGVTYYETSVLTYYGVNEVFENAIRSALIARRQQRFWMTNLKKVQRPLLQAPYCPPKPVARPVQVCASTFDDSLRWLLNNLPHTDVVFVAGSVCLPAHRFMLSSASPSLQRLLCTDLTGELSTRSASESSMVSSFGEATSGDFNEDTEFLIRVEKPSSRGGVWDQLKRRSSCQVLTTACNNSPSQRVCVNRELNHPAFTSIRVQQVEDINQQGKLTTSLQTVITLSKLVTAQAMQQCLQFLYTGTIDSRFTQLQEVWQAAEFMELPELLVYVANIQAHAEFLNPELKQRYKQAVRVRLSDLCLNQGLFADVMFQLDDGCLPAHKPLLMARCDMMRAMFSGDFREGSAKVILFPGVKCDCFRVLLCYLYSDNVGQLSPTRCVDLLELANRLCLPRLIHLVEKRVVEELVRMCGSNGETNVGNDVVEICLKLLEPCKLHNADQLADWCMNHLCTNYNKLCKMSPKLLRSLHPDNQEYLTEHRWPPVWYLKDFDYYDKCCSEREREERMVFKRGSASSGCLCFGGRGNNANGNSTGGSEPLVSGTPA
;
A
#
# COMPACT_ATOMS: atom_id res chain seq x y z
N GLU A 1 32.85 -16.05 -40.00
CA GLU A 1 33.09 -14.69 -40.51
C GLU A 1 33.68 -13.81 -39.41
N LEU A 2 34.67 -12.98 -39.71
CA LEU A 2 35.17 -11.97 -38.77
C LEU A 2 34.45 -10.65 -39.05
N VAL A 3 33.97 -9.95 -38.03
CA VAL A 3 33.31 -8.63 -38.17
C VAL A 3 33.95 -7.63 -37.23
N LYS A 4 34.56 -6.57 -37.78
CA LYS A 4 35.07 -5.42 -37.04
C LYS A 4 33.99 -4.33 -36.96
N CYS A 5 33.51 -4.06 -35.75
CA CYS A 5 32.53 -3.01 -35.44
C CYS A 5 33.21 -1.86 -34.69
N VAL A 6 33.14 -0.65 -35.25
CA VAL A 6 33.71 0.57 -34.64
C VAL A 6 32.60 1.44 -34.09
N VAL A 7 32.77 1.95 -32.86
CA VAL A 7 31.78 2.80 -32.19
C VAL A 7 32.30 4.24 -32.12
N VAL A 8 31.52 5.20 -32.64
CA VAL A 8 31.93 6.60 -32.87
C VAL A 8 30.88 7.57 -32.34
N GLY A 9 31.29 8.74 -31.86
CA GLY A 9 30.39 9.81 -31.42
C GLY A 9 31.03 10.71 -30.37
N ASP A 10 30.27 11.69 -29.88
CA ASP A 10 30.73 12.66 -28.87
C ASP A 10 31.23 11.99 -27.57
N THR A 11 32.01 12.73 -26.79
CA THR A 11 32.41 12.34 -25.44
C THR A 11 31.17 12.18 -24.53
N ALA A 12 31.20 11.20 -23.62
CA ALA A 12 30.15 10.90 -22.65
C ALA A 12 28.75 10.49 -23.19
N VAL A 13 28.60 10.18 -24.49
CA VAL A 13 27.32 9.71 -25.03
C VAL A 13 26.93 8.28 -24.63
N GLY A 14 27.89 7.49 -24.12
CA GLY A 14 27.65 6.12 -23.62
C GLY A 14 28.33 4.99 -24.41
N LYS A 15 29.24 5.32 -25.34
CA LYS A 15 29.95 4.35 -26.21
C LYS A 15 30.62 3.22 -25.43
N THR A 16 31.52 3.57 -24.50
CA THR A 16 32.26 2.59 -23.70
C THR A 16 31.33 1.75 -22.83
N ARG A 17 30.29 2.36 -22.24
CA ARG A 17 29.29 1.64 -21.43
C ARG A 17 28.50 0.63 -22.28
N LEU A 18 28.14 0.99 -23.52
CA LEU A 18 27.46 0.10 -24.46
C LEU A 18 28.34 -1.10 -24.86
N ILE A 19 29.62 -0.86 -25.15
CA ILE A 19 30.60 -1.91 -25.46
C ILE A 19 30.75 -2.85 -24.26
N CYS A 20 30.95 -2.32 -23.06
CA CYS A 20 31.09 -3.12 -21.84
C CYS A 20 29.83 -3.95 -21.55
N ALA A 21 28.64 -3.36 -21.71
CA ALA A 21 27.37 -4.07 -21.52
C ALA A 21 27.26 -5.27 -22.49
N ARG A 22 27.60 -5.08 -23.76
CA ARG A 22 27.61 -6.15 -24.77
C ARG A 22 28.66 -7.21 -24.49
N ALA A 23 29.91 -6.80 -24.23
CA ALA A 23 31.05 -7.71 -24.01
C ALA A 23 30.87 -8.58 -22.77
N CYS A 24 30.29 -8.01 -21.70
CA CYS A 24 30.02 -8.73 -20.46
C CYS A 24 28.63 -9.41 -20.43
N ASN A 25 27.80 -9.18 -21.45
CA ASN A 25 26.40 -9.56 -21.50
C ASN A 25 25.62 -9.21 -20.21
N LYS A 26 25.77 -7.97 -19.73
CA LYS A 26 25.29 -7.57 -18.40
C LYS A 26 24.77 -6.13 -18.37
N GLN A 27 23.62 -5.95 -17.71
CA GLN A 27 23.07 -4.63 -17.39
C GLN A 27 23.86 -3.93 -16.27
N LEU A 28 23.92 -2.61 -16.33
CA LEU A 28 24.60 -1.78 -15.33
C LEU A 28 23.58 -1.23 -14.33
N SER A 29 23.92 -1.24 -13.04
CA SER A 29 23.09 -0.57 -12.03
C SER A 29 23.21 0.95 -12.12
N LEU A 30 22.23 1.67 -11.57
CA LEU A 30 22.25 3.14 -11.47
C LEU A 30 23.52 3.65 -10.76
N SER A 31 23.92 2.95 -9.69
CA SER A 31 25.16 3.23 -8.97
C SER A 31 26.41 3.06 -9.83
N GLN A 32 26.45 2.06 -10.72
CA GLN A 32 27.56 1.83 -11.64
C GLN A 32 27.58 2.82 -12.81
N LEU A 33 26.45 3.39 -13.21
CA LEU A 33 26.39 4.37 -14.30
C LEU A 33 26.92 5.73 -13.87
N LEU A 34 26.68 6.10 -12.61
CA LEU A 34 27.07 7.40 -12.04
C LEU A 34 28.46 7.39 -11.40
N THR A 35 29.15 6.25 -11.31
CA THR A 35 30.58 6.23 -10.99
C THR A 35 31.39 6.81 -12.14
N THR A 36 32.39 7.62 -11.81
CA THR A 36 33.39 8.10 -12.77
C THR A 36 34.02 6.91 -13.46
N HIS A 37 33.74 6.79 -14.75
CA HIS A 37 34.36 5.78 -15.58
C HIS A 37 35.85 6.11 -15.69
N VAL A 38 36.72 5.21 -15.21
CA VAL A 38 38.17 5.34 -15.45
C VAL A 38 38.38 5.23 -16.96
N PRO A 39 38.90 6.27 -17.65
CA PRO A 39 39.11 6.23 -19.08
C PRO A 39 40.26 5.26 -19.40
N THR A 40 39.96 3.97 -19.44
CA THR A 40 40.80 2.99 -20.08
C THR A 40 40.53 3.09 -21.58
N VAL A 41 41.58 3.35 -22.36
CA VAL A 41 41.55 3.14 -23.81
C VAL A 41 41.29 1.65 -24.02
N TRP A 42 40.02 1.25 -24.16
CA TRP A 42 39.66 -0.11 -24.58
C TRP A 42 39.72 -0.26 -26.10
N ALA A 43 40.57 0.54 -26.75
CA ALA A 43 40.85 0.43 -28.16
C ALA A 43 41.82 -0.74 -28.34
N ILE A 44 41.58 -1.58 -29.36
CA ILE A 44 42.48 -2.62 -29.86
C ILE A 44 42.43 -3.94 -29.08
N ASP A 45 41.44 -4.80 -29.36
CA ASP A 45 41.42 -6.26 -29.10
C ASP A 45 41.76 -6.73 -27.65
N GLN A 46 41.98 -5.84 -26.68
CA GLN A 46 42.50 -6.15 -25.33
C GLN A 46 41.52 -6.98 -24.51
N TYR A 47 40.21 -6.84 -24.78
CA TYR A 47 39.18 -7.68 -24.19
C TYR A 47 39.40 -9.17 -24.45
N ARG A 48 40.08 -9.56 -25.53
CA ARG A 48 40.38 -10.96 -25.86
C ARG A 48 41.39 -11.61 -24.92
N ILE A 49 42.10 -10.83 -24.10
CA ILE A 49 42.96 -11.35 -23.04
C ILE A 49 42.11 -12.05 -21.97
N TYR A 50 40.86 -11.61 -21.77
CA TYR A 50 39.91 -12.24 -20.85
C TYR A 50 39.13 -13.34 -21.57
N LYS A 51 39.27 -14.58 -21.06
CA LYS A 51 38.64 -15.78 -21.64
C LYS A 51 37.12 -15.62 -21.82
N ASP A 52 36.43 -15.12 -20.80
CA ASP A 52 34.97 -14.92 -20.84
C ASP A 52 34.53 -13.97 -21.95
N VAL A 53 35.30 -12.91 -22.23
CA VAL A 53 34.94 -11.95 -23.26
C VAL A 53 35.27 -12.48 -24.65
N LEU A 54 36.35 -13.26 -24.76
CA LEU A 54 36.68 -13.97 -26.00
C LEU A 54 35.59 -14.97 -26.38
N GLU A 55 35.11 -15.78 -25.44
CA GLU A 55 34.03 -16.74 -25.67
C GLU A 55 32.73 -16.01 -26.09
N ARG A 56 32.38 -14.91 -25.41
CA ARG A 56 31.18 -14.10 -25.74
C ARG A 56 31.30 -13.29 -27.03
N SER A 57 32.50 -13.17 -27.61
CA SER A 57 32.70 -12.52 -28.92
C SER A 57 32.25 -13.38 -30.10
N TRP A 58 32.02 -14.68 -29.89
CA TRP A 58 31.48 -15.58 -30.89
C TRP A 58 29.96 -15.67 -30.80
N GLU A 59 29.28 -15.46 -31.92
CA GLU A 59 27.83 -15.57 -32.01
C GLU A 59 27.37 -16.10 -33.37
N VAL A 60 26.19 -16.71 -33.40
CA VAL A 60 25.57 -17.21 -34.64
C VAL A 60 24.44 -16.27 -35.03
N VAL A 61 24.61 -15.54 -36.13
CA VAL A 61 23.59 -14.62 -36.67
C VAL A 61 23.11 -15.15 -38.02
N ASP A 62 21.81 -15.39 -38.13
CA ASP A 62 21.14 -15.91 -39.34
C ASP A 62 21.83 -17.16 -39.94
N GLY A 63 22.35 -18.04 -39.07
CA GLY A 63 23.05 -19.28 -39.44
C GLY A 63 24.53 -19.10 -39.79
N VAL A 64 25.10 -17.90 -39.63
CA VAL A 64 26.52 -17.61 -39.87
C VAL A 64 27.24 -17.49 -38.52
N ASN A 65 28.30 -18.28 -38.31
CA ASN A 65 29.16 -18.14 -37.14
C ASN A 65 30.08 -16.91 -37.31
N VAL A 66 29.98 -15.94 -36.40
CA VAL A 66 30.63 -14.64 -36.45
C VAL A 66 31.49 -14.45 -35.22
N SER A 67 32.73 -13.99 -35.42
CA SER A 67 33.56 -13.41 -34.36
C SER A 67 33.48 -11.89 -34.45
N LEU A 68 32.85 -11.26 -33.46
CA LEU A 68 32.65 -9.82 -33.37
C LEU A 68 33.82 -9.15 -32.64
N ARG A 69 34.46 -8.17 -33.29
CA ARG A 69 35.49 -7.32 -32.68
C ARG A 69 34.97 -5.92 -32.48
N LEU A 70 34.93 -5.47 -31.22
CA LEU A 70 34.46 -4.15 -30.82
C LEU A 70 35.64 -3.19 -30.70
N TRP A 71 35.49 -1.99 -31.27
CA TRP A 71 36.48 -0.92 -31.24
C TRP A 71 35.84 0.35 -30.69
N ASP A 72 36.27 0.76 -29.49
CA ASP A 72 35.88 2.04 -28.91
C ASP A 72 36.71 3.19 -29.47
N THR A 73 36.13 4.38 -29.57
CA THR A 73 36.84 5.59 -30.03
C THR A 73 36.60 6.76 -29.08
N PHE A 74 37.63 7.58 -28.86
CA PHE A 74 37.49 8.83 -28.11
C PHE A 74 36.99 9.95 -29.02
N GLY A 75 36.03 10.74 -28.51
CA GLY A 75 35.49 11.90 -29.22
C GLY A 75 36.55 12.97 -29.50
N ASP A 76 37.58 13.08 -28.67
CA ASP A 76 38.53 14.21 -28.71
C ASP A 76 39.94 13.84 -29.24
N HIS A 77 40.16 12.59 -29.71
CA HIS A 77 41.46 12.10 -30.21
C HIS A 77 41.44 11.72 -31.70
N GLU A 78 41.55 12.71 -32.60
CA GLU A 78 41.41 12.52 -34.05
C GLU A 78 42.42 11.52 -34.66
N LYS A 79 43.67 11.50 -34.19
CA LYS A 79 44.72 10.61 -34.72
C LYS A 79 44.39 9.13 -34.47
N ASP A 80 43.90 8.80 -33.28
CA ASP A 80 43.58 7.42 -32.89
C ASP A 80 42.30 6.93 -33.59
N ARG A 81 41.34 7.82 -33.85
CA ARG A 81 40.12 7.50 -34.62
C ARG A 81 40.43 7.08 -36.05
N ARG A 82 41.37 7.76 -36.72
CA ARG A 82 41.81 7.39 -38.08
C ARG A 82 42.28 5.95 -38.15
N PHE A 83 43.02 5.49 -37.14
CA PHE A 83 43.47 4.10 -37.04
C PHE A 83 42.30 3.13 -36.82
N ALA A 84 41.34 3.50 -35.95
CA ALA A 84 40.16 2.69 -35.68
C ALA A 84 39.32 2.40 -36.94
N TYR A 85 39.17 3.37 -37.86
CA TYR A 85 38.39 3.20 -39.10
C TYR A 85 38.96 2.15 -40.08
N GLY A 86 40.27 1.88 -40.04
CA GLY A 86 40.90 0.98 -41.00
C GLY A 86 40.25 -0.42 -41.02
N ARG A 87 39.83 -0.86 -42.21
CA ARG A 87 39.18 -2.17 -42.44
C ARG A 87 37.94 -2.43 -41.57
N SER A 88 37.17 -1.38 -41.26
CA SER A 88 35.91 -1.53 -40.52
C SER A 88 34.84 -2.18 -41.39
N ASP A 89 34.15 -3.18 -40.85
CA ASP A 89 33.05 -3.86 -41.54
C ASP A 89 31.70 -3.17 -41.28
N VAL A 90 31.56 -2.48 -40.15
CA VAL A 90 30.39 -1.68 -39.77
C VAL A 90 30.77 -0.61 -38.74
N VAL A 91 30.06 0.53 -38.75
CA VAL A 91 30.25 1.62 -37.79
C VAL A 91 28.94 1.90 -37.06
N LEU A 92 28.99 1.94 -35.72
CA LEU A 92 27.92 2.47 -34.87
C LEU A 92 28.19 3.95 -34.59
N LEU A 93 27.30 4.81 -35.07
CA LEU A 93 27.33 6.24 -34.84
C LEU A 93 26.41 6.58 -33.65
N CYS A 94 27.00 6.77 -32.47
CA CYS A 94 26.29 6.94 -31.21
C CYS A 94 26.06 8.42 -30.86
N PHE A 95 24.88 8.71 -30.32
CA PHE A 95 24.56 9.97 -29.63
C PHE A 95 23.84 9.68 -28.31
N SER A 96 23.69 10.69 -27.44
CA SER A 96 22.94 10.55 -26.20
C SER A 96 21.52 11.08 -26.36
N LEU A 97 20.55 10.30 -25.90
CA LEU A 97 19.14 10.71 -25.86
C LEU A 97 18.86 11.86 -24.88
N ALA A 98 19.83 12.25 -24.07
CA ALA A 98 19.79 13.42 -23.19
C ALA A 98 20.62 14.61 -23.71
N SER A 99 21.04 14.59 -24.98
CA SER A 99 21.80 15.68 -25.59
C SER A 99 21.44 15.88 -27.07
N PRO A 100 20.58 16.86 -27.40
CA PRO A 100 20.22 17.19 -28.78
C PRO A 100 21.44 17.62 -29.62
N ASN A 101 22.43 18.25 -28.97
CA ASN A 101 23.69 18.62 -29.61
C ASN A 101 24.46 17.39 -30.11
N SER A 102 24.48 16.30 -29.34
CA SER A 102 25.16 15.07 -29.78
C SER A 102 24.51 14.44 -31.01
N LEU A 103 23.17 14.52 -31.14
CA LEU A 103 22.48 14.10 -32.37
C LEU A 103 22.82 15.02 -33.55
N ARG A 104 22.89 16.33 -33.33
CA ARG A 104 23.29 17.29 -34.37
C ARG A 104 24.71 16.99 -34.87
N ASN A 105 25.64 16.73 -33.95
CA ASN A 105 27.03 16.39 -34.25
C ASN A 105 27.16 15.12 -35.09
N CYS A 106 26.27 14.13 -34.93
CA CYS A 106 26.22 12.95 -35.81
C CYS A 106 26.10 13.35 -37.28
N LYS A 107 25.24 14.32 -37.61
CA LYS A 107 25.03 14.78 -38.99
C LYS A 107 26.16 15.68 -39.49
N VAL A 108 26.57 16.66 -38.68
CA VAL A 108 27.46 17.75 -39.17
C VAL A 108 28.95 17.43 -39.06
N MET A 109 29.34 16.51 -38.17
CA MET A 109 30.74 16.19 -37.89
C MET A 109 31.04 14.72 -38.17
N TRP A 110 30.39 13.82 -37.43
CA TRP A 110 30.80 12.42 -37.38
C TRP A 110 30.51 11.64 -38.66
N TYR A 111 29.33 11.82 -39.24
CA TYR A 111 28.99 11.12 -40.48
C TYR A 111 29.90 11.52 -41.66
N PRO A 112 30.18 12.83 -41.89
CA PRO A 112 31.21 13.24 -42.85
C PRO A 112 32.60 12.66 -42.56
N GLU A 113 33.04 12.64 -41.29
CA GLU A 113 34.33 12.05 -40.89
C GLU A 113 34.40 10.55 -41.25
N ILE A 114 33.36 9.78 -40.89
CA ILE A 114 33.23 8.35 -41.21
C ILE A 114 33.30 8.15 -42.73
N ARG A 115 32.51 8.92 -43.50
CA ARG A 115 32.47 8.78 -44.97
C ARG A 115 33.78 9.14 -45.64
N LYS A 116 34.59 10.02 -45.05
CA LYS A 116 35.94 10.36 -45.54
C LYS A 116 36.91 9.18 -45.42
N PHE A 117 36.86 8.41 -44.31
CA PHE A 117 37.83 7.33 -44.05
C PHE A 117 37.34 5.94 -44.47
N CYS A 118 36.03 5.68 -44.45
CA CYS A 118 35.44 4.40 -44.85
C CYS A 118 34.13 4.62 -45.65
N PRO A 119 34.23 5.05 -46.93
CA PRO A 119 33.09 5.55 -47.72
C PRO A 119 31.97 4.51 -47.91
N HIS A 120 32.34 3.23 -48.09
CA HIS A 120 31.39 2.15 -48.38
C HIS A 120 30.98 1.34 -47.14
N THR A 121 31.53 1.63 -45.96
CA THR A 121 31.21 0.87 -44.76
C THR A 121 29.80 1.20 -44.28
N PRO A 122 28.94 0.20 -43.98
CA PRO A 122 27.63 0.41 -43.38
C PRO A 122 27.72 1.22 -42.07
N VAL A 123 26.80 2.17 -41.91
CA VAL A 123 26.70 3.00 -40.70
C VAL A 123 25.31 2.82 -40.10
N ILE A 124 25.24 2.68 -38.78
CA ILE A 124 24.01 2.59 -38.01
C ILE A 124 23.99 3.73 -36.99
N LEU A 125 22.92 4.51 -36.96
CA LEU A 125 22.70 5.55 -35.95
C LEU A 125 22.19 4.90 -34.66
N VAL A 126 22.79 5.23 -33.52
CA VAL A 126 22.47 4.62 -32.22
C VAL A 126 22.19 5.67 -31.16
N GLY A 127 20.97 5.71 -30.65
CA GLY A 127 20.58 6.54 -29.50
C GLY A 127 20.88 5.82 -28.19
N CYS A 128 21.83 6.31 -27.42
CA CYS A 128 22.20 5.74 -26.13
C CYS A 128 21.45 6.41 -24.96
N LYS A 129 21.32 5.68 -23.85
CA LYS A 129 20.66 6.12 -22.61
C LYS A 129 19.14 6.32 -22.78
N ASN A 130 18.47 5.36 -23.42
CA ASN A 130 17.02 5.38 -23.65
C ASN A 130 16.21 5.51 -22.36
N ASP A 131 16.72 4.96 -21.26
CA ASP A 131 16.15 5.03 -19.91
C ASP A 131 15.83 6.46 -19.45
N LEU A 132 16.62 7.45 -19.88
CA LEU A 132 16.46 8.84 -19.47
C LEU A 132 15.13 9.46 -19.93
N ARG A 133 14.46 8.90 -20.95
CA ARG A 133 13.13 9.39 -21.38
C ARG A 133 12.03 9.19 -20.35
N PHE A 134 12.18 8.27 -19.41
CA PHE A 134 11.23 8.07 -18.31
C PHE A 134 11.86 8.32 -16.94
N MET A 135 13.17 8.11 -16.78
CA MET A 135 13.85 8.26 -15.49
C MET A 135 14.12 9.70 -15.06
N TYR A 136 14.04 10.69 -15.95
CA TYR A 136 14.30 12.08 -15.57
C TYR A 136 13.32 12.64 -14.51
N ARG A 137 12.22 11.93 -14.22
CA ARG A 137 11.26 12.24 -13.13
C ARG A 137 11.29 11.23 -11.99
N ASP A 138 12.11 10.19 -12.08
CA ASP A 138 12.19 9.17 -11.05
C ASP A 138 12.92 9.73 -9.83
N GLU A 139 12.26 9.70 -8.66
CA GLU A 139 12.83 10.27 -7.44
C GLU A 139 14.12 9.59 -7.01
N ALA A 140 14.19 8.26 -7.11
CA ALA A 140 15.39 7.52 -6.74
C ALA A 140 16.58 7.89 -7.65
N TYR A 141 16.32 8.09 -8.95
CA TYR A 141 17.32 8.63 -9.87
C TYR A 141 17.74 10.05 -9.52
N LEU A 142 16.79 10.93 -9.23
CA LEU A 142 17.04 12.33 -8.90
C LEU A 142 17.76 12.51 -7.56
N ASP A 143 17.45 11.70 -6.54
CA ASP A 143 18.11 11.69 -5.24
C ASP A 143 19.57 11.24 -5.38
N PHE A 144 19.79 10.11 -6.04
CA PHE A 144 21.14 9.57 -6.23
C PHE A 144 22.01 10.50 -7.10
N PHE A 145 21.41 11.19 -8.07
CA PHE A 145 22.09 12.20 -8.87
C PHE A 145 22.46 13.44 -8.03
N ARG A 146 21.55 13.94 -7.18
CA ARG A 146 21.81 15.07 -6.28
C ARG A 146 22.95 14.79 -5.30
N GLU A 147 23.01 13.59 -4.74
CA GLU A 147 24.05 13.21 -3.77
C GLU A 147 25.45 13.12 -4.39
N ARG A 148 25.58 12.57 -5.60
CA ARG A 148 26.89 12.25 -6.20
C ARG A 148 27.38 13.23 -7.25
N SER A 149 26.56 14.16 -7.71
CA SER A 149 26.91 15.07 -8.79
C SER A 149 26.38 16.48 -8.52
N PRO A 150 26.78 17.13 -7.40
CA PRO A 150 26.26 18.43 -7.00
C PRO A 150 26.55 19.55 -8.02
N PHE A 151 27.54 19.35 -8.89
CA PHE A 151 27.94 20.32 -9.92
C PHE A 151 27.31 20.07 -11.30
N LEU A 152 26.50 19.02 -11.47
CA LEU A 152 25.79 18.74 -12.72
C LEU A 152 24.30 19.04 -12.56
N ARG A 153 23.72 19.70 -13.56
CA ARG A 153 22.28 19.95 -13.62
C ARG A 153 21.53 18.65 -13.96
N ALA A 154 20.43 18.38 -13.25
CA ALA A 154 19.52 17.30 -13.61
C ALA A 154 18.93 17.48 -15.02
N ILE A 155 18.71 16.35 -15.71
CA ILE A 155 18.17 16.32 -17.07
C ILE A 155 16.74 16.87 -17.06
N ARG A 156 16.45 17.77 -17.99
CA ARG A 156 15.10 18.32 -18.20
C ARG A 156 14.47 17.68 -19.44
N LYS A 157 13.15 17.78 -19.52
CA LYS A 157 12.37 17.34 -20.69
C LYS A 157 12.87 17.96 -22.01
N SER A 158 13.34 19.20 -21.99
CA SER A 158 13.92 19.90 -23.15
C SER A 158 15.25 19.33 -23.62
N ASP A 159 15.96 18.60 -22.76
CA ASP A 159 17.24 17.96 -23.09
C ASP A 159 17.02 16.59 -23.76
N LEU A 160 15.78 16.08 -23.80
CA LEU A 160 15.47 14.75 -24.31
C LEU A 160 15.24 14.78 -25.83
N VAL A 161 15.88 13.84 -26.53
CA VAL A 161 15.69 13.59 -27.95
C VAL A 161 14.55 12.58 -28.14
N MET A 162 13.50 13.00 -28.84
CA MET A 162 12.36 12.14 -29.16
C MET A 162 12.66 11.23 -30.37
N PRO A 163 12.03 10.04 -30.46
CA PRO A 163 12.35 9.05 -31.51
C PRO A 163 12.22 9.58 -32.95
N ASP A 164 11.24 10.44 -33.19
CA ASP A 164 10.98 11.10 -34.48
C ASP A 164 12.13 12.02 -34.93
N GLN A 165 12.73 12.76 -34.00
CA GLN A 165 13.88 13.63 -34.28
C GLN A 165 15.09 12.81 -34.76
N ALA A 166 15.41 11.73 -34.06
CA ALA A 166 16.53 10.86 -34.41
C ALA A 166 16.28 10.10 -35.73
N ARG A 167 15.04 9.62 -35.96
CA ARG A 167 14.67 9.01 -37.24
C ARG A 167 14.74 9.98 -38.42
N SER A 168 14.40 11.25 -38.24
CA SER A 168 14.55 12.25 -39.29
C SER A 168 16.01 12.34 -39.75
N ILE A 169 16.94 12.44 -38.80
CA ILE A 169 18.38 12.45 -39.09
C ILE A 169 18.83 11.13 -39.74
N ALA A 170 18.37 9.99 -39.24
CA ALA A 170 18.70 8.69 -39.83
C ALA A 170 18.25 8.60 -41.30
N ARG A 171 17.05 9.09 -41.62
CA ARG A 171 16.51 9.14 -42.98
C ARG A 171 17.33 10.05 -43.88
N GLU A 172 17.70 11.24 -43.40
CA GLU A 172 18.55 12.18 -44.15
C GLU A 172 19.94 11.60 -44.46
N LEU A 173 20.49 10.81 -43.53
CA LEU A 173 21.79 10.16 -43.70
C LEU A 173 21.73 8.85 -44.50
N GLY A 174 20.53 8.32 -44.75
CA GLY A 174 20.31 7.02 -45.39
C GLY A 174 20.76 5.83 -44.55
N VAL A 175 20.65 5.91 -43.22
CA VAL A 175 21.11 4.89 -42.27
C VAL A 175 19.96 4.32 -41.44
N THR A 176 20.14 3.13 -40.87
CA THR A 176 19.21 2.57 -39.88
C THR A 176 19.39 3.20 -38.52
N TYR A 177 18.32 3.21 -37.72
CA TYR A 177 18.31 3.79 -36.37
C TYR A 177 17.90 2.74 -35.34
N TYR A 178 18.66 2.67 -34.25
CA TYR A 178 18.37 1.87 -33.07
C TYR A 178 18.60 2.68 -31.80
N GLU A 179 17.97 2.27 -30.73
CA GLU A 179 18.17 2.81 -29.40
C GLU A 179 18.64 1.75 -28.43
N THR A 180 19.38 2.19 -27.40
CA THR A 180 19.94 1.32 -26.39
C THR A 180 19.82 1.94 -25.00
N SER A 181 19.61 1.08 -24.00
CA SER A 181 19.86 1.41 -22.61
C SER A 181 20.67 0.29 -21.98
N VAL A 182 21.82 0.66 -21.42
CA VAL A 182 22.64 -0.28 -20.65
C VAL A 182 22.09 -0.52 -19.24
N LEU A 183 21.16 0.34 -18.78
CA LEU A 183 20.50 0.21 -17.49
C LEU A 183 19.39 -0.84 -17.54
N THR A 184 18.53 -0.74 -18.56
CA THR A 184 17.41 -1.69 -18.78
C THR A 184 17.81 -2.87 -19.67
N TYR A 185 19.04 -2.85 -20.19
CA TYR A 185 19.57 -3.75 -21.20
C TYR A 185 18.83 -3.75 -22.56
N TYR A 186 17.90 -2.80 -22.74
CA TYR A 186 17.13 -2.67 -23.96
C TYR A 186 18.02 -2.37 -25.18
N GLY A 187 17.77 -3.08 -26.28
CA GLY A 187 18.40 -2.84 -27.59
C GLY A 187 19.89 -3.15 -27.67
N VAL A 188 20.56 -3.53 -26.57
CA VAL A 188 22.01 -3.77 -26.53
C VAL A 188 22.39 -4.92 -27.47
N ASN A 189 21.75 -6.09 -27.36
CA ASN A 189 22.08 -7.20 -28.27
C ASN A 189 21.60 -6.92 -29.71
N GLU A 190 20.37 -6.41 -29.85
CA GLU A 190 19.76 -6.12 -31.15
C GLU A 190 20.61 -5.20 -32.03
N VAL A 191 21.23 -4.15 -31.46
CA VAL A 191 22.04 -3.22 -32.26
C VAL A 191 23.30 -3.90 -32.82
N PHE A 192 23.93 -4.79 -32.05
CA PHE A 192 25.14 -5.50 -32.51
C PHE A 192 24.81 -6.62 -33.50
N GLU A 193 23.72 -7.37 -33.29
CA GLU A 193 23.25 -8.35 -34.27
C GLU A 193 22.90 -7.68 -35.60
N ASN A 194 22.21 -6.53 -35.57
CA ASN A 194 21.86 -5.78 -36.77
C ASN A 194 23.08 -5.11 -37.43
N ALA A 195 24.10 -4.75 -36.66
CA ALA A 195 25.40 -4.33 -37.18
C ALA A 195 26.10 -5.48 -37.92
N ILE A 196 26.06 -6.70 -37.37
CA ILE A 196 26.58 -7.90 -38.03
C ILE A 196 25.82 -8.18 -39.32
N ARG A 197 24.48 -8.16 -39.31
CA ARG A 197 23.66 -8.32 -40.53
C ARG A 197 24.06 -7.30 -41.59
N SER A 198 24.22 -6.04 -41.20
CA SER A 198 24.65 -4.96 -42.11
C SER A 198 26.03 -5.21 -42.72
N ALA A 199 27.01 -5.61 -41.90
CA ALA A 199 28.36 -5.97 -42.34
C ALA A 199 28.36 -7.16 -43.32
N LEU A 200 27.64 -8.23 -42.99
CA LEU A 200 27.57 -9.44 -43.80
C LEU A 200 26.86 -9.19 -45.15
N ILE A 201 25.82 -8.35 -45.18
CA ILE A 201 25.16 -7.95 -46.43
C ILE A 201 26.09 -7.13 -47.32
N ALA A 202 26.79 -6.13 -46.76
CA ALA A 202 27.75 -5.35 -47.52
C ALA A 202 28.88 -6.23 -48.07
N ARG A 203 29.36 -7.19 -47.28
CA ARG A 203 30.35 -8.18 -47.72
C ARG A 203 29.83 -9.07 -48.84
N ARG A 204 28.57 -9.53 -48.77
CA ARG A 204 27.92 -10.30 -49.85
C ARG A 204 27.87 -9.52 -51.16
N GLN A 205 27.60 -8.22 -51.11
CA GLN A 205 27.60 -7.37 -52.32
C GLN A 205 29.00 -7.26 -52.94
N GLN A 206 30.05 -7.28 -52.13
CA GLN A 206 31.45 -7.27 -52.60
C GLN A 206 31.97 -8.65 -53.03
N ARG A 207 31.36 -9.75 -52.56
CA ARG A 207 31.79 -11.15 -52.80
C ARG A 207 30.60 -12.05 -53.19
N PHE A 208 30.02 -11.81 -54.36
CA PHE A 208 28.75 -12.40 -54.83
C PHE A 208 28.69 -13.93 -54.91
N TRP A 209 29.84 -14.61 -54.92
CA TRP A 209 30.03 -16.07 -55.02
C TRP A 209 29.90 -16.80 -53.67
N MET A 210 29.88 -16.08 -52.54
CA MET A 210 29.71 -16.67 -51.20
C MET A 210 28.25 -17.08 -50.93
N THR A 211 27.93 -18.37 -51.11
CA THR A 211 26.58 -18.93 -50.95
C THR A 211 26.09 -18.96 -49.49
N ASN A 212 27.00 -19.04 -48.52
CA ASN A 212 26.71 -19.07 -47.09
C ASN A 212 26.05 -17.76 -46.57
N LEU A 213 26.24 -16.63 -47.25
CA LEU A 213 25.67 -15.33 -46.87
C LEU A 213 24.29 -15.07 -47.48
N LYS A 214 23.76 -15.97 -48.32
CA LYS A 214 22.46 -15.76 -49.00
C LYS A 214 21.28 -15.68 -48.04
N LYS A 215 21.36 -16.36 -46.89
CA LYS A 215 20.31 -16.45 -45.87
C LYS A 215 20.33 -15.30 -44.84
N VAL A 216 21.36 -14.45 -44.87
CA VAL A 216 21.47 -13.29 -43.96
C VAL A 216 20.32 -12.32 -44.25
N GLN A 217 19.59 -11.98 -43.20
CA GLN A 217 18.43 -11.10 -43.29
C GLN A 217 18.86 -9.63 -43.28
N ARG A 218 18.05 -8.76 -43.88
CA ARG A 218 18.20 -7.31 -43.68
C ARG A 218 18.05 -6.97 -42.19
N PRO A 219 18.69 -5.88 -41.71
CA PRO A 219 18.52 -5.43 -40.33
C PRO A 219 17.05 -5.46 -39.89
N LEU A 220 16.80 -6.01 -38.71
CA LEU A 220 15.46 -6.20 -38.15
C LEU A 220 14.94 -4.87 -37.59
N LEU A 221 13.62 -4.70 -37.58
CA LEU A 221 12.97 -3.58 -36.90
C LEU A 221 13.11 -3.76 -35.38
N GLN A 222 13.29 -2.67 -34.66
CA GLN A 222 13.35 -2.67 -33.20
C GLN A 222 12.01 -2.19 -32.64
N ALA A 223 11.37 -3.02 -31.82
CA ALA A 223 10.17 -2.63 -31.09
C ALA A 223 10.53 -1.56 -30.05
N PRO A 224 9.76 -0.46 -29.92
CA PRO A 224 10.09 0.62 -28.99
C PRO A 224 10.03 0.17 -27.54
N TYR A 225 10.91 0.72 -26.70
CA TYR A 225 10.90 0.42 -25.26
C TYR A 225 9.67 1.03 -24.58
N CYS A 226 8.80 0.19 -24.04
CA CYS A 226 7.70 0.62 -23.18
C CYS A 226 8.22 0.78 -21.74
N PRO A 227 8.17 2.00 -21.16
CA PRO A 227 8.58 2.19 -19.77
C PRO A 227 7.75 1.33 -18.82
N PRO A 228 8.35 0.86 -17.71
CA PRO A 228 7.62 0.12 -16.69
C PRO A 228 6.43 0.93 -16.19
N LYS A 229 5.33 0.24 -15.88
CA LYS A 229 4.14 0.88 -15.33
C LYS A 229 4.50 1.49 -13.96
N PRO A 230 4.18 2.77 -13.71
CA PRO A 230 4.37 3.38 -12.40
C PRO A 230 3.70 2.57 -11.30
N VAL A 231 4.39 2.42 -10.16
CA VAL A 231 3.86 1.73 -8.98
C VAL A 231 3.38 2.79 -7.99
N ALA A 232 2.22 2.56 -7.39
CA ALA A 232 1.69 3.46 -6.35
C ALA A 232 2.48 3.29 -5.04
N ARG A 233 2.68 4.38 -4.31
CA ARG A 233 3.34 4.35 -3.00
C ARG A 233 2.45 3.62 -1.98
N PRO A 234 3.03 2.84 -1.06
CA PRO A 234 2.27 2.22 0.02
C PRO A 234 1.79 3.29 1.01
N VAL A 235 0.55 3.15 1.48
CA VAL A 235 -0.02 4.04 2.50
C VAL A 235 0.64 3.80 3.85
N GLN A 236 1.10 4.87 4.48
CA GLN A 236 1.70 4.89 5.81
C GLN A 236 0.69 5.38 6.85
N VAL A 237 0.65 4.72 8.01
CA VAL A 237 -0.26 5.09 9.11
C VAL A 237 0.57 5.56 10.30
N CYS A 238 0.24 6.75 10.83
CA CYS A 238 0.88 7.29 12.04
C CYS A 238 0.74 6.32 13.20
N ALA A 239 1.71 6.24 14.12
CA ALA A 239 1.62 5.34 15.28
C ALA A 239 0.37 5.61 16.14
N SER A 240 -0.13 4.55 16.80
CA SER A 240 -1.29 4.66 17.69
C SER A 240 -0.93 5.39 18.99
N THR A 241 -1.77 6.34 19.38
CA THR A 241 -1.71 7.02 20.69
C THR A 241 -2.71 6.43 21.70
N PHE A 242 -3.36 5.31 21.39
CA PHE A 242 -4.42 4.72 22.22
C PHE A 242 -3.94 4.42 23.64
N ASP A 243 -2.76 3.83 23.74
CA ASP A 243 -2.17 3.48 25.03
C ASP A 243 -1.83 4.70 25.86
N ASP A 244 -1.32 5.76 25.23
CA ASP A 244 -1.02 7.03 25.89
C ASP A 244 -2.31 7.74 26.33
N SER A 245 -3.37 7.62 25.53
CA SER A 245 -4.69 8.17 25.84
C SER A 245 -5.30 7.51 27.08
N LEU A 246 -5.21 6.18 27.21
CA LEU A 246 -5.70 5.47 28.39
C LEU A 246 -4.85 5.75 29.65
N ARG A 247 -3.53 5.95 29.49
CA ARG A 247 -2.69 6.43 30.60
C ARG A 247 -3.07 7.85 31.01
N TRP A 248 -3.35 8.74 30.05
CA TRP A 248 -3.83 10.08 30.34
C TRP A 248 -5.16 10.05 31.10
N LEU A 249 -6.07 9.16 30.70
CA LEU A 249 -7.36 8.98 31.38
C LEU A 249 -7.18 8.53 32.84
N LEU A 250 -6.28 7.58 33.11
CA LEU A 250 -5.93 7.12 34.46
C LEU A 250 -5.30 8.21 35.32
N ASN A 251 -4.45 9.07 34.72
CA ASN A 251 -3.70 10.07 35.46
C ASN A 251 -4.49 11.35 35.75
N ASN A 252 -5.42 11.73 34.86
CA ASN A 252 -6.17 12.99 34.97
C ASN A 252 -7.59 12.80 35.51
N LEU A 253 -8.15 11.60 35.37
CA LEU A 253 -9.45 11.19 35.93
C LEU A 253 -10.59 12.20 35.67
N PRO A 254 -10.80 12.67 34.42
CA PRO A 254 -11.87 13.61 34.11
C PRO A 254 -13.25 12.92 34.19
N HIS A 255 -14.25 13.58 34.79
CA HIS A 255 -15.63 13.07 34.85
C HIS A 255 -15.77 11.65 35.45
N THR A 256 -15.10 11.39 36.58
CA THR A 256 -15.24 10.11 37.29
C THR A 256 -16.65 9.92 37.84
N ASP A 257 -17.21 8.72 37.65
CA ASP A 257 -18.58 8.34 38.03
C ASP A 257 -18.61 7.20 39.06
N VAL A 258 -17.44 6.71 39.49
CA VAL A 258 -17.28 5.73 40.57
C VAL A 258 -16.07 6.03 41.44
N VAL A 259 -16.20 5.81 42.75
CA VAL A 259 -15.13 5.98 43.74
C VAL A 259 -15.02 4.74 44.62
N PHE A 260 -13.82 4.18 44.75
CA PHE A 260 -13.52 3.13 45.71
C PHE A 260 -13.00 3.72 47.01
N VAL A 261 -13.59 3.32 48.14
CA VAL A 261 -13.22 3.80 49.47
C VAL A 261 -12.47 2.70 50.22
N ALA A 262 -11.18 2.93 50.46
CA ALA A 262 -10.26 2.04 51.16
C ALA A 262 -9.83 2.70 52.48
N GLY A 263 -10.62 2.51 53.54
CA GLY A 263 -10.41 3.24 54.80
C GLY A 263 -10.65 4.74 54.61
N SER A 264 -9.59 5.56 54.76
CA SER A 264 -9.63 7.01 54.52
C SER A 264 -9.24 7.42 53.09
N VAL A 265 -8.83 6.48 52.25
CA VAL A 265 -8.37 6.76 50.88
C VAL A 265 -9.52 6.58 49.89
N CYS A 266 -9.75 7.59 49.05
CA CYS A 266 -10.71 7.56 47.96
C CYS A 266 -9.98 7.42 46.62
N LEU A 267 -10.36 6.42 45.82
CA LEU A 267 -9.77 6.12 44.52
C LEU A 267 -10.84 6.29 43.42
N PRO A 268 -10.88 7.45 42.73
CA PRO A 268 -11.85 7.70 41.68
C PRO A 268 -11.51 6.96 40.38
N ALA A 269 -12.53 6.55 39.63
CA ALA A 269 -12.41 5.80 38.38
C ALA A 269 -13.66 6.00 37.48
N HIS A 270 -13.68 5.32 36.34
CA HIS A 270 -14.76 5.37 35.35
C HIS A 270 -15.47 4.01 35.19
N ARG A 271 -16.80 3.97 35.34
CA ARG A 271 -17.59 2.73 35.28
C ARG A 271 -17.50 2.06 33.92
N PHE A 272 -17.54 2.84 32.83
CA PHE A 272 -17.42 2.32 31.47
C PHE A 272 -16.09 1.56 31.29
N MET A 273 -14.98 2.16 31.75
CA MET A 273 -13.65 1.56 31.62
C MET A 273 -13.52 0.29 32.45
N LEU A 274 -13.94 0.32 33.72
CA LEU A 274 -13.89 -0.84 34.61
C LEU A 274 -14.75 -2.01 34.11
N SER A 275 -15.92 -1.71 33.56
CA SER A 275 -16.84 -2.71 33.01
C SER A 275 -16.31 -3.33 31.73
N SER A 276 -15.68 -2.53 30.86
CA SER A 276 -14.98 -3.07 29.69
C SER A 276 -13.73 -3.86 30.06
N ALA A 277 -13.06 -3.50 31.15
CA ALA A 277 -11.83 -4.13 31.63
C ALA A 277 -12.06 -5.44 32.42
N SER A 278 -13.19 -5.58 33.11
CA SER A 278 -13.52 -6.76 33.94
C SER A 278 -15.01 -7.12 33.87
N PRO A 279 -15.35 -8.36 33.47
CA PRO A 279 -16.73 -8.87 33.52
C PRO A 279 -17.32 -8.89 34.94
N SER A 280 -16.49 -9.11 35.95
CA SER A 280 -16.93 -9.15 37.36
C SER A 280 -17.28 -7.74 37.87
N LEU A 281 -16.47 -6.74 37.51
CA LEU A 281 -16.82 -5.34 37.80
C LEU A 281 -18.02 -4.86 36.97
N GLN A 282 -18.19 -5.32 35.73
CA GLN A 282 -19.40 -5.05 34.95
C GLN A 282 -20.65 -5.55 35.68
N ARG A 283 -20.67 -6.81 36.15
CA ARG A 283 -21.80 -7.37 36.92
C ARG A 283 -22.09 -6.54 38.17
N LEU A 284 -21.04 -6.19 38.92
CA LEU A 284 -21.17 -5.36 40.12
C LEU A 284 -21.76 -3.98 39.80
N LEU A 285 -21.22 -3.28 38.80
CA LEU A 285 -21.60 -1.92 38.46
C LEU A 285 -22.96 -1.81 37.74
N CYS A 286 -23.45 -2.91 37.15
CA CYS A 286 -24.78 -3.00 36.57
C CYS A 286 -25.85 -3.49 37.56
N THR A 287 -25.50 -3.73 38.83
CA THR A 287 -26.47 -4.15 39.85
C THR A 287 -27.54 -3.07 40.00
N ASP A 288 -28.81 -3.43 39.83
CA ASP A 288 -29.92 -2.52 40.10
C ASP A 288 -29.98 -2.21 41.60
N LEU A 289 -29.87 -0.93 41.92
CA LEU A 289 -29.97 -0.40 43.28
C LEU A 289 -31.37 0.22 43.50
N THR A 290 -32.13 0.52 42.45
CA THR A 290 -33.38 1.29 42.51
C THR A 290 -34.66 0.47 42.70
N GLY A 291 -34.57 -0.86 42.72
CA GLY A 291 -35.72 -1.78 42.76
C GLY A 291 -36.61 -1.80 44.02
N GLU A 292 -36.42 -0.93 45.01
CA GLU A 292 -37.24 -0.93 46.24
C GLU A 292 -37.83 0.43 46.64
N LEU A 293 -37.95 1.37 45.68
CA LEU A 293 -38.64 2.67 45.91
C LEU A 293 -40.01 2.78 45.23
N SER A 294 -40.45 1.79 44.47
CA SER A 294 -41.85 1.72 43.98
C SER A 294 -42.72 1.04 45.03
N THR A 295 -43.56 1.85 45.67
CA THR A 295 -44.75 1.42 46.42
C THR A 295 -45.39 0.20 45.77
N ARG A 296 -45.69 -0.81 46.59
CA ARG A 296 -46.63 -1.90 46.29
C ARG A 296 -47.84 -1.34 45.54
N SER A 297 -47.85 -1.49 44.22
CA SER A 297 -49.08 -1.58 43.45
C SER A 297 -49.17 -3.02 43.02
N ALA A 298 -50.10 -3.75 43.65
CA ALA A 298 -50.52 -5.05 43.18
C ALA A 298 -51.05 -4.92 41.73
N SER A 299 -50.95 -6.01 40.96
CA SER A 299 -51.21 -6.15 39.51
C SER A 299 -49.93 -5.81 38.72
N GLU A 300 -49.19 -6.76 38.16
CA GLU A 300 -49.65 -7.86 37.31
C GLU A 300 -48.85 -9.14 37.55
N SER A 301 -49.54 -10.16 38.06
CA SER A 301 -49.16 -11.56 37.92
C SER A 301 -49.88 -12.15 36.71
N SER A 302 -49.13 -12.73 35.78
CA SER A 302 -49.55 -13.75 34.78
C SER A 302 -48.42 -13.92 33.77
N MET A 303 -47.96 -15.06 33.29
CA MET A 303 -48.07 -16.51 33.53
C MET A 303 -46.67 -17.03 33.10
N VAL A 304 -46.04 -18.03 33.69
CA VAL A 304 -46.32 -19.45 33.50
C VAL A 304 -45.51 -20.18 34.59
N SER A 305 -46.22 -20.75 35.55
CA SER A 305 -45.76 -21.90 36.32
C SER A 305 -46.76 -23.01 36.05
N SER A 306 -46.32 -24.12 35.50
CA SER A 306 -47.09 -25.36 35.55
C SER A 306 -46.14 -26.53 35.76
N PHE A 307 -46.50 -27.31 36.78
CA PHE A 307 -45.96 -28.59 37.22
C PHE A 307 -44.66 -28.58 38.03
N GLY A 308 -44.83 -28.44 39.34
CA GLY A 308 -44.13 -29.32 40.26
C GLY A 308 -45.02 -30.53 40.55
N GLU A 309 -44.45 -31.73 40.55
CA GLU A 309 -44.92 -32.79 41.44
C GLU A 309 -43.79 -33.80 41.68
N ALA A 310 -43.75 -34.29 42.92
CA ALA A 310 -42.73 -35.16 43.47
C ALA A 310 -42.86 -36.59 42.95
N THR A 311 -41.74 -37.19 42.56
CA THR A 311 -41.56 -38.65 42.62
C THR A 311 -40.15 -38.96 43.12
N SER A 312 -40.09 -39.57 44.29
CA SER A 312 -39.00 -40.42 44.75
C SER A 312 -38.76 -41.54 43.73
N GLY A 313 -37.52 -41.68 43.27
CA GLY A 313 -37.08 -42.77 42.38
C GLY A 313 -35.57 -42.91 42.45
N ASP A 314 -35.13 -44.00 43.08
CA ASP A 314 -33.77 -44.55 42.99
C ASP A 314 -33.43 -45.02 41.55
N PHE A 315 -32.13 -45.22 41.32
CA PHE A 315 -31.41 -45.75 40.14
C PHE A 315 -30.94 -44.72 39.08
N ASN A 316 -29.63 -44.46 39.04
CA ASN A 316 -28.69 -45.35 38.35
C ASN A 316 -27.23 -45.01 38.67
N GLU A 317 -26.48 -46.03 39.10
CA GLU A 317 -25.12 -45.98 39.67
C GLU A 317 -24.00 -46.15 38.62
N ASP A 318 -24.29 -45.97 37.31
CA ASP A 318 -23.39 -46.40 36.22
C ASP A 318 -22.80 -45.26 35.37
N THR A 319 -22.68 -44.04 35.90
CA THR A 319 -21.99 -42.95 35.18
C THR A 319 -20.75 -42.39 35.90
N GLU A 320 -20.32 -43.03 36.99
CA GLU A 320 -19.15 -42.62 37.77
C GLU A 320 -17.86 -43.41 37.48
N PHE A 321 -17.76 -44.09 36.32
CA PHE A 321 -16.58 -44.91 36.00
C PHE A 321 -15.75 -44.50 34.77
N LEU A 322 -16.00 -43.34 34.16
CA LEU A 322 -15.15 -42.87 33.07
C LEU A 322 -14.70 -41.43 33.30
N ILE A 323 -13.39 -41.32 33.60
CA ILE A 323 -12.55 -40.12 33.82
C ILE A 323 -12.20 -39.89 35.31
N ARG A 324 -11.66 -40.93 35.95
CA ARG A 324 -10.58 -40.77 36.94
C ARG A 324 -9.24 -40.97 36.23
N VAL A 325 -8.50 -39.89 36.02
CA VAL A 325 -7.05 -39.94 35.80
C VAL A 325 -6.41 -39.25 37.01
N GLU A 326 -5.79 -40.05 37.87
CA GLU A 326 -4.83 -39.64 38.91
C GLU A 326 -3.69 -38.82 38.28
N LYS A 327 -3.20 -37.66 38.77
CA LYS A 327 -2.51 -37.30 40.04
C LYS A 327 -1.94 -35.85 39.86
N PRO A 328 -1.30 -35.17 40.84
CA PRO A 328 -1.21 -35.38 42.29
C PRO A 328 -1.54 -34.13 43.14
N SER A 329 -1.63 -34.38 44.45
CA SER A 329 -1.76 -33.46 45.58
C SER A 329 -0.91 -32.18 45.56
N SER A 330 -1.54 -31.01 45.69
CA SER A 330 -1.04 -29.91 46.54
C SER A 330 -2.17 -28.93 46.94
N ARG A 331 -2.36 -28.78 48.25
CA ARG A 331 -3.09 -27.71 48.98
C ARG A 331 -4.39 -27.16 48.33
N GLY A 332 -5.43 -27.99 48.30
CA GLY A 332 -6.81 -27.50 48.25
C GLY A 332 -7.15 -26.81 49.58
N GLY A 333 -6.90 -25.50 49.64
CA GLY A 333 -7.35 -24.66 50.74
C GLY A 333 -8.88 -24.61 50.80
N VAL A 334 -9.39 -24.18 51.94
CA VAL A 334 -10.81 -23.93 52.31
C VAL A 334 -11.64 -23.17 51.25
N TRP A 335 -11.00 -22.65 50.19
CA TRP A 335 -11.55 -21.88 49.07
C TRP A 335 -12.50 -22.61 48.12
N ASP A 336 -12.29 -23.90 47.82
CA ASP A 336 -13.25 -24.63 46.96
C ASP A 336 -14.60 -24.88 47.65
N GLN A 337 -14.64 -24.81 48.99
CA GLN A 337 -15.88 -24.85 49.76
C GLN A 337 -16.59 -23.48 49.83
N LEU A 338 -15.87 -22.36 49.70
CA LEU A 338 -16.43 -21.00 49.66
C LEU A 338 -17.09 -20.65 48.32
N LYS A 339 -16.59 -21.19 47.20
CA LYS A 339 -17.22 -21.02 45.87
C LYS A 339 -18.67 -21.51 45.83
N ARG A 340 -19.02 -22.57 46.59
CA ARG A 340 -20.41 -23.08 46.66
C ARG A 340 -21.36 -22.24 47.52
N ARG A 341 -20.87 -21.21 48.22
CA ARG A 341 -21.66 -20.33 49.09
C ARG A 341 -21.74 -18.87 48.66
N SER A 342 -21.17 -18.51 47.49
CA SER A 342 -21.32 -17.17 46.90
C SER A 342 -22.71 -17.00 46.25
N SER A 343 -23.77 -17.31 46.99
CA SER A 343 -25.10 -16.79 46.71
C SER A 343 -25.23 -15.46 47.45
N CYS A 344 -25.62 -14.41 46.72
CA CYS A 344 -25.93 -13.11 47.31
C CYS A 344 -27.16 -13.26 48.22
N GLN A 345 -26.96 -13.64 49.48
CA GLN A 345 -28.03 -13.61 50.48
C GLN A 345 -28.22 -12.17 50.97
N VAL A 346 -29.48 -11.72 50.88
CA VAL A 346 -29.94 -10.36 51.12
C VAL A 346 -30.12 -10.15 52.63
N LEU A 347 -29.48 -9.12 53.19
CA LEU A 347 -29.80 -8.59 54.52
C LEU A 347 -29.97 -7.08 54.39
N THR A 348 -31.19 -6.60 54.62
CA THR A 348 -31.55 -5.17 54.63
C THR A 348 -31.41 -4.61 56.04
N THR A 349 -30.57 -3.59 56.22
CA THR A 349 -30.51 -2.76 57.42
C THR A 349 -31.02 -1.36 57.09
N ALA A 350 -32.21 -1.01 57.57
CA ALA A 350 -32.73 0.35 57.49
C ALA A 350 -31.99 1.24 58.50
N CYS A 351 -31.20 2.19 58.01
CA CYS A 351 -30.57 3.20 58.86
C CYS A 351 -31.56 4.34 59.16
N ASN A 352 -32.22 4.28 60.32
CA ASN A 352 -32.79 5.47 60.94
C ASN A 352 -31.66 6.30 61.56
N ASN A 353 -31.37 7.49 61.03
CA ASN A 353 -31.14 8.73 61.81
C ASN A 353 -30.64 9.93 60.97
N SER A 354 -31.21 11.11 61.31
CA SER A 354 -30.89 12.50 60.93
C SER A 354 -31.54 13.11 59.66
N PRO A 355 -32.02 14.38 59.71
CA PRO A 355 -32.91 14.96 58.68
C PRO A 355 -32.21 15.55 57.44
N SER A 356 -30.91 15.30 57.23
CA SER A 356 -30.11 15.99 56.21
C SER A 356 -29.50 15.10 55.11
N GLN A 357 -29.76 13.79 55.08
CA GLN A 357 -29.30 12.91 54.00
C GLN A 357 -30.41 12.62 52.98
N ARG A 358 -30.35 13.29 51.83
CA ARG A 358 -31.23 13.03 50.67
C ARG A 358 -30.63 11.89 49.82
N VAL A 359 -31.48 10.89 49.54
CA VAL A 359 -31.32 9.72 48.64
C VAL A 359 -29.95 9.04 48.70
N CYS A 360 -29.76 8.19 49.72
CA CYS A 360 -28.67 7.22 49.78
C CYS A 360 -29.28 5.83 49.63
N VAL A 361 -29.10 5.21 48.47
CA VAL A 361 -29.41 3.80 48.28
C VAL A 361 -28.11 3.03 48.55
N ASN A 362 -28.09 2.23 49.62
CA ASN A 362 -26.94 1.45 50.06
C ASN A 362 -27.27 -0.04 50.04
N ARG A 363 -26.35 -0.85 49.50
CA ARG A 363 -26.46 -2.30 49.47
C ARG A 363 -25.18 -2.93 50.02
N GLU A 364 -25.32 -3.71 51.08
CA GLU A 364 -24.23 -4.55 51.58
C GLU A 364 -23.96 -5.71 50.61
N LEU A 365 -22.68 -6.04 50.46
CA LEU A 365 -22.20 -7.04 49.51
C LEU A 365 -21.57 -8.21 50.27
N ASN A 366 -21.99 -9.43 49.94
CA ASN A 366 -21.29 -10.63 50.37
C ASN A 366 -20.15 -10.95 49.40
N HIS A 367 -19.11 -10.10 49.37
CA HIS A 367 -18.00 -10.19 48.42
C HIS A 367 -16.65 -10.01 49.15
N PRO A 368 -15.61 -10.81 48.84
CA PRO A 368 -14.33 -10.75 49.56
C PRO A 368 -13.61 -9.40 49.39
N ALA A 369 -13.74 -8.76 48.23
CA ALA A 369 -13.13 -7.44 47.98
C ALA A 369 -14.01 -6.23 48.39
N PHE A 370 -15.34 -6.38 48.44
CA PHE A 370 -16.28 -5.25 48.50
C PHE A 370 -17.29 -5.46 49.62
N THR A 371 -17.44 -4.47 50.50
CA THR A 371 -18.35 -4.53 51.66
C THR A 371 -19.71 -3.92 51.36
N SER A 372 -19.75 -2.84 50.57
CA SER A 372 -20.99 -2.16 50.19
C SER A 372 -20.83 -1.41 48.89
N ILE A 373 -21.95 -1.21 48.20
CA ILE A 373 -22.10 -0.33 47.05
C ILE A 373 -23.26 0.62 47.32
N ARG A 374 -23.06 1.92 47.08
CA ARG A 374 -24.09 2.94 47.26
C ARG A 374 -24.04 3.98 46.15
N VAL A 375 -25.18 4.61 45.88
CA VAL A 375 -25.23 5.79 45.01
C VAL A 375 -25.35 7.01 45.90
N GLN A 376 -24.45 7.98 45.71
CA GLN A 376 -24.41 9.22 46.45
C GLN A 376 -24.49 10.41 45.49
N GLN A 377 -25.35 11.37 45.79
CA GLN A 377 -25.35 12.66 45.12
C GLN A 377 -24.21 13.50 45.71
N VAL A 378 -23.28 13.89 44.85
CA VAL A 378 -22.12 14.71 45.19
C VAL A 378 -22.34 16.11 44.61
N GLU A 379 -22.25 17.11 45.47
CA GLU A 379 -22.24 18.52 45.09
C GLU A 379 -20.78 18.93 44.86
N ASP A 380 -20.39 19.07 43.60
CA ASP A 380 -19.10 19.61 43.20
C ASP A 380 -19.25 21.05 42.75
N ILE A 381 -18.25 21.86 43.06
CA ILE A 381 -18.16 23.24 42.58
C ILE A 381 -17.41 23.20 41.25
N ASN A 382 -18.09 23.58 40.16
CA ASN A 382 -17.41 23.67 38.86
C ASN A 382 -16.36 24.80 38.86
N GLN A 383 -15.57 24.90 37.80
CA GLN A 383 -14.52 25.93 37.66
C GLN A 383 -15.05 27.39 37.74
N GLN A 384 -16.37 27.60 37.66
CA GLN A 384 -17.05 28.90 37.78
C GLN A 384 -17.60 29.19 39.19
N GLY A 385 -17.34 28.34 40.19
CA GLY A 385 -17.93 28.50 41.52
C GLY A 385 -19.41 28.08 41.60
N LYS A 386 -19.95 27.45 40.55
CA LYS A 386 -21.35 27.02 40.48
C LYS A 386 -21.49 25.59 40.99
N LEU A 387 -22.44 25.38 41.91
CA LEU A 387 -22.78 24.04 42.38
C LEU A 387 -23.30 23.18 41.22
N THR A 388 -22.64 22.05 41.02
CA THR A 388 -23.03 20.99 40.10
C THR A 388 -23.28 19.73 40.90
N THR A 389 -24.47 19.15 40.77
CA THR A 389 -24.80 17.88 41.41
C THR A 389 -24.53 16.73 40.44
N SER A 390 -23.62 15.82 40.78
CA SER A 390 -23.40 14.58 40.05
C SER A 390 -23.81 13.38 40.91
N LEU A 391 -24.20 12.27 40.29
CA LEU A 391 -24.40 11.00 40.99
C LEU A 391 -23.10 10.20 40.87
N GLN A 392 -22.52 9.81 41.99
CA GLN A 392 -21.36 8.93 42.04
C GLN A 392 -21.72 7.58 42.67
N THR A 393 -21.23 6.51 42.09
CA THR A 393 -21.25 5.19 42.70
C THR A 393 -20.07 5.07 43.67
N VAL A 394 -20.34 4.80 44.94
CA VAL A 394 -19.31 4.61 45.97
C VAL A 394 -19.25 3.13 46.34
N ILE A 395 -18.08 2.51 46.18
CA ILE A 395 -17.82 1.12 46.54
C ILE A 395 -16.85 1.07 47.71
N THR A 396 -17.27 0.51 48.84
CA THR A 396 -16.42 0.40 50.03
C THR A 396 -15.63 -0.91 49.96
N LEU A 397 -14.30 -0.85 50.00
CA LEU A 397 -13.44 -2.03 50.00
C LEU A 397 -13.47 -2.76 51.35
N SER A 398 -13.25 -4.07 51.32
CA SER A 398 -13.00 -4.83 52.54
C SER A 398 -11.61 -4.51 53.10
N LYS A 399 -11.39 -4.82 54.39
CA LYS A 399 -10.07 -4.68 55.03
C LYS A 399 -9.01 -5.62 54.42
N LEU A 400 -9.41 -6.55 53.55
CA LEU A 400 -8.53 -7.50 52.89
C LEU A 400 -7.86 -6.91 51.64
N VAL A 401 -8.33 -5.76 51.15
CA VAL A 401 -7.76 -5.08 49.97
C VAL A 401 -7.19 -3.74 50.40
N THR A 402 -5.87 -3.57 50.27
CA THR A 402 -5.19 -2.31 50.60
C THR A 402 -5.43 -1.27 49.51
N ALA A 403 -5.38 0.03 49.88
CA ALA A 403 -5.53 1.12 48.92
C ALA A 403 -4.45 1.09 47.82
N GLN A 404 -3.22 0.71 48.19
CA GLN A 404 -2.10 0.58 47.26
C GLN A 404 -2.30 -0.58 46.28
N ALA A 405 -2.73 -1.75 46.76
CA ALA A 405 -3.06 -2.88 45.90
C ALA A 405 -4.19 -2.53 44.92
N MET A 406 -5.24 -1.85 45.41
CA MET A 406 -6.34 -1.39 44.55
C MET A 406 -5.87 -0.39 43.49
N GLN A 407 -4.94 0.52 43.82
CA GLN A 407 -4.35 1.44 42.84
C GLN A 407 -3.61 0.68 41.72
N GLN A 408 -2.89 -0.40 42.06
CA GLN A 408 -2.25 -1.26 41.05
C GLN A 408 -3.28 -2.03 40.20
N CYS A 409 -4.38 -2.51 40.81
CA CYS A 409 -5.48 -3.11 40.08
C CYS A 409 -6.10 -2.12 39.08
N LEU A 410 -6.38 -0.88 39.51
CA LEU A 410 -6.87 0.18 38.62
C LEU A 410 -5.87 0.49 37.50
N GLN A 411 -4.57 0.60 37.82
CA GLN A 411 -3.54 0.81 36.81
C GLN A 411 -3.54 -0.31 35.76
N PHE A 412 -3.66 -1.56 36.18
CA PHE A 412 -3.75 -2.69 35.26
C PHE A 412 -5.03 -2.62 34.41
N LEU A 413 -6.18 -2.31 35.00
CA LEU A 413 -7.46 -2.22 34.29
C LEU A 413 -7.46 -1.18 33.16
N TYR A 414 -6.68 -0.10 33.29
CA TYR A 414 -6.56 0.94 32.26
C TYR A 414 -5.43 0.66 31.27
N THR A 415 -4.29 0.15 31.76
CA THR A 415 -3.03 0.17 30.99
C THR A 415 -2.50 -1.22 30.63
N GLY A 416 -3.03 -2.28 31.23
CA GLY A 416 -2.53 -3.64 31.17
C GLY A 416 -1.16 -3.82 31.85
N THR A 417 -0.78 -2.93 32.75
CA THR A 417 0.50 -2.94 33.47
C THR A 417 0.33 -2.45 34.92
N ILE A 418 1.26 -2.83 35.80
CA ILE A 418 1.40 -2.27 37.15
C ILE A 418 2.65 -1.38 37.23
N ASP A 419 2.79 -0.56 38.28
CA ASP A 419 4.02 0.24 38.51
C ASP A 419 5.19 -0.70 38.78
N SER A 420 6.25 -0.59 37.97
CA SER A 420 7.46 -1.41 38.09
C SER A 420 8.21 -1.19 39.41
N ARG A 421 7.95 -0.08 40.10
CA ARG A 421 8.55 0.24 41.40
C ARG A 421 7.77 -0.36 42.57
N PHE A 422 6.59 -0.92 42.32
CA PHE A 422 5.76 -1.48 43.37
C PHE A 422 6.29 -2.85 43.83
N THR A 423 6.60 -2.98 45.12
CA THR A 423 7.31 -4.16 45.65
C THR A 423 6.39 -5.17 46.35
N GLN A 424 5.22 -4.76 46.85
CA GLN A 424 4.30 -5.61 47.62
C GLN A 424 3.40 -6.47 46.71
N LEU A 425 4.00 -7.24 45.80
CA LEU A 425 3.29 -8.00 44.76
C LEU A 425 2.26 -8.99 45.33
N GLN A 426 2.46 -9.50 46.55
CA GLN A 426 1.53 -10.41 47.19
C GLN A 426 0.19 -9.74 47.53
N GLU A 427 0.20 -8.45 47.89
CA GLU A 427 -1.03 -7.69 48.13
C GLU A 427 -1.81 -7.48 46.83
N VAL A 428 -1.11 -7.19 45.73
CA VAL A 428 -1.72 -7.06 44.39
C VAL A 428 -2.32 -8.39 43.94
N TRP A 429 -1.60 -9.49 44.17
CA TRP A 429 -2.07 -10.83 43.83
C TRP A 429 -3.37 -11.17 44.59
N GLN A 430 -3.41 -10.93 45.91
CA GLN A 430 -4.61 -11.17 46.72
C GLN A 430 -5.78 -10.27 46.29
N ALA A 431 -5.53 -8.99 46.03
CA ALA A 431 -6.56 -8.09 45.54
C ALA A 431 -7.11 -8.53 44.17
N ALA A 432 -6.24 -8.93 43.25
CA ALA A 432 -6.61 -9.45 41.94
C ALA A 432 -7.45 -10.74 42.03
N GLU A 433 -7.12 -11.63 42.97
CA GLU A 433 -7.90 -12.85 43.25
C GLU A 433 -9.31 -12.49 43.74
N PHE A 434 -9.42 -11.62 44.74
CA PHE A 434 -10.73 -11.21 45.28
C PHE A 434 -11.58 -10.42 44.30
N MET A 435 -10.97 -9.70 43.36
CA MET A 435 -11.66 -8.94 42.31
C MET A 435 -11.91 -9.75 41.02
N GLU A 436 -11.52 -11.02 40.98
CA GLU A 436 -11.62 -11.91 39.82
C GLU A 436 -10.93 -11.33 38.56
N LEU A 437 -9.65 -10.95 38.68
CA LEU A 437 -8.82 -10.38 37.61
C LEU A 437 -7.76 -11.39 37.12
N PRO A 438 -8.11 -12.39 36.30
CA PRO A 438 -7.22 -13.51 35.95
C PRO A 438 -5.98 -13.08 35.19
N GLU A 439 -6.06 -12.10 34.29
CA GLU A 439 -4.91 -11.61 33.54
C GLU A 439 -3.90 -10.90 34.43
N LEU A 440 -4.37 -10.19 35.47
CA LEU A 440 -3.48 -9.57 36.47
C LEU A 440 -2.81 -10.63 37.34
N LEU A 441 -3.51 -11.71 37.70
CA LEU A 441 -2.92 -12.84 38.43
C LEU A 441 -1.76 -13.46 37.64
N VAL A 442 -1.96 -13.71 36.34
CA VAL A 442 -0.90 -14.23 35.46
C VAL A 442 0.24 -13.22 35.33
N TYR A 443 -0.07 -11.93 35.18
CA TYR A 443 0.94 -10.88 35.05
C TYR A 443 1.85 -10.80 36.29
N VAL A 444 1.27 -10.84 37.49
CA VAL A 444 2.01 -10.82 38.75
C VAL A 444 2.79 -12.12 38.97
N ALA A 445 2.20 -13.27 38.64
CA ALA A 445 2.88 -14.56 38.71
C ALA A 445 4.14 -14.60 37.82
N ASN A 446 4.07 -14.02 36.61
CA ASN A 446 5.23 -13.90 35.73
C ASN A 446 6.35 -13.05 36.35
N ILE A 447 6.02 -11.97 37.07
CA ILE A 447 7.04 -11.16 37.77
C ILE A 447 7.67 -11.97 38.91
N GLN A 448 6.84 -12.65 39.71
CA GLN A 448 7.33 -13.48 40.83
C GLN A 448 8.21 -14.64 40.35
N ALA A 449 7.96 -15.16 39.14
CA ALA A 449 8.73 -16.23 38.51
C ALA A 449 9.94 -15.74 37.68
N HIS A 450 10.23 -14.44 37.66
CA HIS A 450 11.28 -13.84 36.81
C HIS A 450 11.11 -14.14 35.31
N ALA A 451 9.85 -14.18 34.86
CA ALA A 451 9.43 -14.44 33.49
C ALA A 451 8.73 -13.21 32.86
N GLU A 452 9.17 -11.98 33.19
CA GLU A 452 8.50 -10.75 32.73
C GLU A 452 8.51 -10.59 31.20
N PHE A 453 9.40 -11.30 30.49
CA PHE A 453 9.45 -11.31 29.03
C PHE A 453 8.15 -11.83 28.37
N LEU A 454 7.28 -12.54 29.11
CA LEU A 454 5.96 -13.00 28.65
C LEU A 454 4.86 -11.91 28.77
N ASN A 455 5.07 -10.92 29.63
CA ASN A 455 4.07 -9.88 29.92
C ASN A 455 3.73 -8.95 28.74
N PRO A 456 4.63 -8.63 27.79
CA PRO A 456 4.29 -7.87 26.59
C PRO A 456 3.17 -8.51 25.76
N GLU A 457 3.23 -9.83 25.55
CA GLU A 457 2.21 -10.55 24.78
C GLU A 457 0.87 -10.62 25.55
N LEU A 458 0.93 -10.90 26.86
CA LEU A 458 -0.24 -10.87 27.73
C LEU A 458 -0.94 -9.51 27.71
N LYS A 459 -0.15 -8.43 27.83
CA LYS A 459 -0.63 -7.04 27.75
C LYS A 459 -1.32 -6.76 26.41
N GLN A 460 -0.75 -7.23 25.30
CA GLN A 460 -1.35 -7.03 23.98
C GLN A 460 -2.70 -7.75 23.86
N ARG A 461 -2.78 -9.00 24.31
CA ARG A 461 -4.03 -9.78 24.32
C ARG A 461 -5.09 -9.14 25.21
N TYR A 462 -4.71 -8.74 26.42
CA TYR A 462 -5.58 -8.04 27.36
C TYR A 462 -6.17 -6.77 26.74
N LYS A 463 -5.32 -5.90 26.20
CA LYS A 463 -5.76 -4.64 25.55
C LYS A 463 -6.69 -4.88 24.37
N GLN A 464 -6.44 -5.93 23.58
CA GLN A 464 -7.33 -6.29 22.49
C GLN A 464 -8.71 -6.71 23.00
N ALA A 465 -8.78 -7.50 24.06
CA ALA A 465 -10.04 -7.89 24.69
C ALA A 465 -10.80 -6.67 25.24
N VAL A 466 -10.09 -5.74 25.91
CA VAL A 466 -10.68 -4.50 26.41
C VAL A 466 -11.23 -3.63 25.28
N ARG A 467 -10.52 -3.49 24.15
CA ARG A 467 -11.01 -2.73 22.97
C ARG A 467 -12.28 -3.32 22.39
N VAL A 468 -12.36 -4.65 22.29
CA VAL A 468 -13.58 -5.33 21.82
C VAL A 468 -14.74 -5.07 22.78
N ARG A 469 -14.50 -5.14 24.09
CA ARG A 469 -15.53 -4.88 25.11
C ARG A 469 -15.93 -3.40 25.19
N LEU A 470 -15.03 -2.45 24.95
CA LEU A 470 -15.36 -1.04 24.79
C LEU A 470 -16.30 -0.83 23.58
N SER A 471 -16.02 -1.49 22.46
CA SER A 471 -16.91 -1.41 21.30
C SER A 471 -18.28 -2.03 21.60
N ASP A 472 -18.33 -3.20 22.23
CA ASP A 472 -19.60 -3.87 22.47
C ASP A 472 -20.46 -3.17 23.54
N LEU A 473 -19.90 -2.95 24.73
CA LEU A 473 -20.65 -2.39 25.85
C LEU A 473 -20.90 -0.90 25.69
N CYS A 474 -19.89 -0.14 25.26
CA CYS A 474 -20.01 1.31 25.22
C CYS A 474 -20.60 1.81 23.90
N LEU A 475 -20.16 1.31 22.74
CA LEU A 475 -20.66 1.81 21.45
C LEU A 475 -21.97 1.16 20.98
N ASN A 476 -22.16 -0.13 21.21
CA ASN A 476 -23.38 -0.81 20.76
C ASN A 476 -24.51 -0.67 21.79
N GLN A 477 -24.21 -0.80 23.08
CA GLN A 477 -25.23 -0.76 24.14
C GLN A 477 -25.36 0.62 24.80
N GLY A 478 -24.40 1.54 24.62
CA GLY A 478 -24.42 2.85 25.27
C GLY A 478 -24.25 2.80 26.79
N LEU A 479 -23.66 1.72 27.32
CA LEU A 479 -23.60 1.47 28.76
C LEU A 479 -22.74 2.53 29.46
N PHE A 480 -23.34 3.24 30.43
CA PHE A 480 -22.74 4.35 31.19
C PHE A 480 -22.41 5.61 30.39
N ALA A 481 -23.06 5.83 29.24
CA ALA A 481 -22.91 7.06 28.49
C ALA A 481 -23.35 8.29 29.31
N ASP A 482 -22.54 9.34 29.28
CA ASP A 482 -22.74 10.59 30.04
C ASP A 482 -23.07 11.79 29.13
N VAL A 483 -23.07 11.58 27.81
CA VAL A 483 -23.42 12.58 26.81
C VAL A 483 -24.12 11.95 25.61
N MET A 484 -25.09 12.68 25.05
CA MET A 484 -25.76 12.35 23.79
C MET A 484 -25.39 13.38 22.73
N PHE A 485 -25.05 12.93 21.53
CA PHE A 485 -24.86 13.80 20.36
C PHE A 485 -26.11 13.80 19.50
N GLN A 486 -26.69 14.97 19.28
CA GLN A 486 -27.76 15.19 18.30
C GLN A 486 -27.12 15.48 16.95
N LEU A 487 -27.33 14.56 16.01
CA LEU A 487 -26.82 14.54 14.65
C LEU A 487 -27.96 14.87 13.67
N ASP A 488 -27.63 15.00 12.38
CA ASP A 488 -28.59 15.42 11.36
C ASP A 488 -29.76 14.42 11.18
N ASP A 489 -29.49 13.12 11.41
CA ASP A 489 -30.40 12.00 11.17
C ASP A 489 -30.69 11.15 12.42
N GLY A 490 -30.23 11.57 13.60
CA GLY A 490 -30.49 10.83 14.85
C GLY A 490 -29.65 11.26 16.04
N CYS A 491 -29.62 10.42 17.08
CA CYS A 491 -28.85 10.67 18.31
C CYS A 491 -27.94 9.48 18.64
N LEU A 492 -26.71 9.76 19.11
CA LEU A 492 -25.77 8.72 19.53
C LEU A 492 -25.20 9.00 20.93
N PRO A 493 -25.20 7.99 21.84
CA PRO A 493 -24.55 8.09 23.14
C PRO A 493 -23.03 8.02 23.05
N ALA A 494 -22.32 8.70 23.95
CA ALA A 494 -20.88 8.62 24.09
C ALA A 494 -20.41 8.91 25.54
N HIS A 495 -19.09 8.83 25.74
CA HIS A 495 -18.43 8.99 27.04
C HIS A 495 -17.43 10.15 26.98
N LYS A 496 -17.77 11.31 27.57
CA LYS A 496 -16.90 12.49 27.65
C LYS A 496 -15.46 12.14 28.02
N PRO A 497 -15.16 11.38 29.11
CA PRO A 497 -13.79 11.05 29.49
C PRO A 497 -12.95 10.45 28.37
N LEU A 498 -13.53 9.49 27.63
CA LEU A 498 -12.81 8.81 26.55
C LEU A 498 -12.64 9.71 25.32
N LEU A 499 -13.67 10.51 24.98
CA LEU A 499 -13.59 11.48 23.90
C LEU A 499 -12.50 12.53 24.18
N MET A 500 -12.44 13.05 25.41
CA MET A 500 -11.40 13.99 25.86
C MET A 500 -10.00 13.38 25.82
N ALA A 501 -9.87 12.09 26.15
CA ALA A 501 -8.59 11.40 26.10
C ALA A 501 -8.09 11.22 24.65
N ARG A 502 -9.01 11.02 23.70
CA ARG A 502 -8.70 10.57 22.33
C ARG A 502 -8.81 11.66 21.26
N CYS A 503 -9.38 12.82 21.59
CA CYS A 503 -9.59 13.93 20.66
C CYS A 503 -9.41 15.28 21.37
N ASP A 504 -8.38 16.03 20.99
CA ASP A 504 -8.05 17.32 21.62
C ASP A 504 -9.14 18.37 21.40
N MET A 505 -9.80 18.37 20.24
CA MET A 505 -10.92 19.26 19.97
C MET A 505 -12.11 18.98 20.91
N MET A 506 -12.41 17.69 21.15
CA MET A 506 -13.44 17.30 22.13
C MET A 506 -12.99 17.53 23.58
N ARG A 507 -11.68 17.41 23.86
CA ARG A 507 -11.13 17.84 25.16
C ARG A 507 -11.41 19.31 25.40
N ALA A 508 -11.12 20.17 24.43
CA ALA A 508 -11.41 21.60 24.52
C ALA A 508 -12.91 21.86 24.67
N MET A 509 -13.76 21.15 23.92
CA MET A 509 -15.23 21.26 24.00
C MET A 509 -15.79 20.95 25.40
N PHE A 510 -15.25 19.94 26.08
CA PHE A 510 -15.73 19.52 27.39
C PHE A 510 -14.98 20.15 28.58
N SER A 511 -13.88 20.86 28.31
CA SER A 511 -13.09 21.54 29.34
C SER A 511 -13.47 23.02 29.46
N GLY A 512 -13.10 23.65 30.56
CA GLY A 512 -13.30 25.09 30.76
C GLY A 512 -14.78 25.49 30.80
N ASP A 513 -15.07 26.70 30.30
CA ASP A 513 -16.37 27.37 30.47
C ASP A 513 -17.34 27.18 29.30
N PHE A 514 -17.06 26.24 28.39
CA PHE A 514 -17.93 25.96 27.26
C PHE A 514 -19.27 25.33 27.71
N ARG A 515 -20.36 25.69 27.02
CA ARG A 515 -21.72 25.24 27.35
C ARG A 515 -21.82 23.71 27.30
N GLU A 516 -21.09 23.13 26.37
CA GLU A 516 -20.96 21.71 26.09
C GLU A 516 -20.40 20.90 27.27
N GLY A 517 -19.54 21.50 28.11
CA GLY A 517 -18.98 20.83 29.29
C GLY A 517 -20.06 20.33 30.26
N SER A 518 -21.10 21.14 30.48
CA SER A 518 -22.22 20.80 31.39
C SER A 518 -23.45 20.20 30.70
N ALA A 519 -23.50 20.24 29.36
CA ALA A 519 -24.64 19.76 28.62
C ALA A 519 -24.71 18.22 28.59
N LYS A 520 -25.95 17.69 28.66
CA LYS A 520 -26.26 16.26 28.45
C LYS A 520 -26.48 15.92 26.98
N VAL A 521 -26.88 16.90 26.19
CA VAL A 521 -27.11 16.77 24.74
C VAL A 521 -26.27 17.82 24.02
N ILE A 522 -25.45 17.39 23.07
CA ILE A 522 -24.57 18.23 22.26
C ILE A 522 -25.09 18.25 20.83
N LEU A 523 -25.35 19.44 20.30
CA LEU A 523 -25.70 19.61 18.89
C LEU A 523 -24.44 19.50 18.04
N PHE A 524 -24.43 18.64 17.03
CA PHE A 524 -23.27 18.42 16.18
C PHE A 524 -23.67 18.39 14.70
N PRO A 525 -24.03 19.56 14.13
CA PRO A 525 -24.63 19.65 12.79
C PRO A 525 -23.63 19.32 11.68
N GLY A 526 -24.18 18.87 10.55
CA GLY A 526 -23.44 18.53 9.34
C GLY A 526 -22.82 17.13 9.37
N VAL A 527 -23.28 16.28 10.29
CA VAL A 527 -22.74 14.94 10.49
C VAL A 527 -23.87 13.94 10.67
N LYS A 528 -23.80 12.84 9.92
CA LYS A 528 -24.75 11.72 9.98
C LYS A 528 -24.32 10.67 11.00
N CYS A 529 -25.29 9.92 11.53
CA CYS A 529 -25.12 8.85 12.51
C CYS A 529 -24.13 7.79 12.04
N ASP A 530 -24.19 7.36 10.78
CA ASP A 530 -23.26 6.37 10.22
C ASP A 530 -21.80 6.85 10.28
N CYS A 531 -21.55 8.10 9.87
CA CYS A 531 -20.22 8.69 9.87
C CYS A 531 -19.69 8.87 11.30
N PHE A 532 -20.54 9.42 12.19
CA PHE A 532 -20.17 9.62 13.60
C PHE A 532 -19.93 8.29 14.32
N ARG A 533 -20.69 7.23 13.99
CA ARG A 533 -20.47 5.89 14.55
C ARG A 533 -19.09 5.35 14.17
N VAL A 534 -18.61 5.58 12.95
CA VAL A 534 -17.26 5.18 12.54
C VAL A 534 -16.20 6.00 13.28
N LEU A 535 -16.40 7.31 13.46
CA LEU A 535 -15.54 8.14 14.32
C LEU A 535 -15.46 7.57 15.74
N LEU A 536 -16.61 7.25 16.36
CA LEU A 536 -16.64 6.66 17.69
C LEU A 536 -15.94 5.29 17.72
N CYS A 537 -16.11 4.45 16.71
CA CYS A 537 -15.38 3.19 16.58
C CYS A 537 -13.86 3.41 16.65
N TYR A 538 -13.34 4.42 15.95
CA TYR A 538 -11.92 4.80 16.02
C TYR A 538 -11.51 5.31 17.41
N LEU A 539 -12.31 6.17 18.04
CA LEU A 539 -11.95 6.71 19.34
C LEU A 539 -11.90 5.61 20.42
N TYR A 540 -12.76 4.59 20.34
CA TYR A 540 -12.88 3.54 21.36
C TYR A 540 -12.01 2.31 21.09
N SER A 541 -11.71 2.00 19.83
CA SER A 541 -10.98 0.79 19.45
C SER A 541 -9.68 1.03 18.70
N ASP A 542 -9.42 2.28 18.28
CA ASP A 542 -8.30 2.66 17.40
C ASP A 542 -8.33 1.95 16.04
N ASN A 543 -9.51 1.54 15.60
CA ASN A 543 -9.76 0.87 14.34
C ASN A 543 -10.90 1.55 13.57
N VAL A 544 -10.81 1.49 12.25
CA VAL A 544 -11.80 1.97 11.30
C VAL A 544 -12.20 0.72 10.52
N GLY A 545 -13.43 0.24 10.70
CA GLY A 545 -13.87 -1.08 10.22
C GLY A 545 -13.88 -1.25 8.69
N GLN A 546 -14.96 -1.77 8.13
CA GLN A 546 -15.13 -1.76 6.67
C GLN A 546 -15.60 -0.38 6.22
N LEU A 547 -15.01 0.14 5.15
CA LEU A 547 -15.35 1.43 4.58
C LEU A 547 -15.52 1.31 3.07
N SER A 548 -16.62 1.86 2.56
CA SER A 548 -16.82 2.01 1.13
C SER A 548 -16.06 3.25 0.62
N PRO A 549 -15.33 3.15 -0.51
CA PRO A 549 -14.69 4.30 -1.14
C PRO A 549 -15.66 5.44 -1.47
N THR A 550 -16.94 5.14 -1.72
CA THR A 550 -17.94 6.17 -2.07
C THR A 550 -18.43 6.99 -0.88
N ARG A 551 -18.26 6.49 0.34
CA ARG A 551 -18.76 7.10 1.59
C ARG A 551 -17.64 7.57 2.52
N CYS A 552 -16.38 7.55 2.07
CA CYS A 552 -15.25 7.93 2.90
C CYS A 552 -15.09 9.46 3.06
N VAL A 553 -15.61 10.25 2.12
CA VAL A 553 -15.44 11.72 2.10
C VAL A 553 -16.00 12.38 3.37
N ASP A 554 -17.23 12.04 3.76
CA ASP A 554 -17.87 12.56 4.99
C ASP A 554 -17.00 12.28 6.24
N LEU A 555 -16.33 11.12 6.27
CA LEU A 555 -15.46 10.73 7.38
C LEU A 555 -14.10 11.45 7.32
N LEU A 556 -13.55 11.67 6.13
CA LEU A 556 -12.34 12.48 5.94
C LEU A 556 -12.58 13.94 6.36
N GLU A 557 -13.71 14.52 5.96
CA GLU A 557 -14.13 15.85 6.39
C GLU A 557 -14.21 15.94 7.92
N LEU A 558 -14.91 14.98 8.54
CA LEU A 558 -15.07 14.93 9.99
C LEU A 558 -13.73 14.74 10.72
N ALA A 559 -12.87 13.85 10.21
CA ALA A 559 -11.55 13.59 10.79
C ALA A 559 -10.65 14.83 10.71
N ASN A 560 -10.68 15.55 9.58
CA ASN A 560 -9.93 16.79 9.40
C ASN A 560 -10.47 17.90 10.31
N ARG A 561 -11.79 18.08 10.38
CA ARG A 561 -12.46 19.04 11.28
C ARG A 561 -12.12 18.81 12.75
N LEU A 562 -11.89 17.56 13.14
CA LEU A 562 -11.51 17.17 14.51
C LEU A 562 -9.99 17.06 14.72
N CYS A 563 -9.17 17.39 13.72
CA CYS A 563 -7.71 17.31 13.74
C CYS A 563 -7.19 15.90 14.11
N LEU A 564 -7.73 14.85 13.47
CA LEU A 564 -7.40 13.44 13.72
C LEU A 564 -6.55 12.82 12.58
N PRO A 565 -5.24 13.09 12.48
CA PRO A 565 -4.42 12.64 11.35
C PRO A 565 -4.30 11.12 11.24
N ARG A 566 -4.25 10.40 12.38
CA ARG A 566 -4.23 8.93 12.35
C ARG A 566 -5.54 8.36 11.79
N LEU A 567 -6.68 8.98 12.06
CA LEU A 567 -7.96 8.56 11.47
C LEU A 567 -7.95 8.76 9.96
N ILE A 568 -7.44 9.90 9.47
CA ILE A 568 -7.25 10.14 8.03
C ILE A 568 -6.42 9.00 7.42
N HIS A 569 -5.23 8.71 7.96
CA HIS A 569 -4.37 7.66 7.40
C HIS A 569 -5.00 6.25 7.44
N LEU A 570 -5.79 5.93 8.48
CA LEU A 570 -6.54 4.67 8.54
C LEU A 570 -7.61 4.59 7.45
N VAL A 571 -8.33 5.70 7.20
CA VAL A 571 -9.31 5.80 6.11
C VAL A 571 -8.62 5.64 4.76
N GLU A 572 -7.53 6.37 4.52
CA GLU A 572 -6.73 6.26 3.29
C GLU A 572 -6.30 4.82 3.04
N LYS A 573 -5.72 4.16 4.06
CA LYS A 573 -5.28 2.77 3.97
C LYS A 573 -6.43 1.85 3.60
N ARG A 574 -7.57 1.97 4.31
CA ARG A 574 -8.72 1.07 4.10
C ARG A 574 -9.37 1.25 2.73
N VAL A 575 -9.47 2.48 2.27
CA VAL A 575 -10.02 2.80 0.95
C VAL A 575 -9.08 2.31 -0.15
N VAL A 576 -7.76 2.50 -0.02
CA VAL A 576 -6.79 1.98 -0.99
C VAL A 576 -6.82 0.45 -1.06
N GLU A 577 -6.86 -0.25 0.08
CA GLU A 577 -7.00 -1.71 0.12
C GLU A 577 -8.24 -2.19 -0.63
N GLU A 578 -9.37 -1.50 -0.45
CA GLU A 578 -10.63 -1.83 -1.11
C GLU A 578 -10.59 -1.53 -2.62
N LEU A 579 -10.03 -0.39 -3.04
CA LEU A 579 -9.87 -0.06 -4.45
C LEU A 579 -8.92 -1.04 -5.17
N VAL A 580 -7.85 -1.47 -4.51
CA VAL A 580 -6.95 -2.51 -5.02
C VAL A 580 -7.67 -3.86 -5.15
N ARG A 581 -8.49 -4.24 -4.14
CA ARG A 581 -9.31 -5.45 -4.19
C ARG A 581 -10.31 -5.43 -5.36
N MET A 582 -10.94 -4.28 -5.60
CA MET A 582 -11.82 -4.06 -6.77
C MET A 582 -11.05 -4.22 -8.09
N CYS A 583 -9.81 -3.72 -8.17
CA CYS A 583 -8.97 -3.89 -9.36
C CYS A 583 -8.55 -5.34 -9.62
N GLY A 584 -8.31 -6.13 -8.57
CA GLY A 584 -7.81 -7.51 -8.67
C GLY A 584 -8.88 -8.55 -9.01
N SER A 585 -10.16 -8.18 -8.96
CA SER A 585 -11.30 -9.04 -9.28
C SER A 585 -11.47 -9.16 -10.81
N ASN A 586 -10.50 -9.78 -11.47
CA ASN A 586 -10.32 -9.84 -12.93
C ASN A 586 -11.26 -10.83 -13.65
N GLY A 587 -12.57 -10.61 -13.58
CA GLY A 587 -13.56 -11.38 -14.36
C GLY A 587 -14.45 -10.54 -15.28
N GLU A 588 -14.67 -9.27 -14.98
CA GLU A 588 -15.64 -8.44 -15.69
C GLU A 588 -15.05 -7.08 -16.06
N THR A 589 -15.13 -6.73 -17.34
CA THR A 589 -14.68 -5.45 -17.93
C THR A 589 -15.33 -4.22 -17.28
N ASN A 590 -16.39 -4.40 -16.48
CA ASN A 590 -17.13 -3.33 -15.83
C ASN A 590 -16.50 -2.88 -14.49
N VAL A 591 -15.77 -3.74 -13.76
CA VAL A 591 -15.30 -3.38 -12.40
C VAL A 591 -14.12 -2.39 -12.44
N GLY A 592 -13.22 -2.53 -13.42
CA GLY A 592 -12.13 -1.57 -13.62
C GLY A 592 -12.59 -0.19 -14.07
N ASN A 593 -13.81 -0.10 -14.61
CA ASN A 593 -14.43 1.14 -15.03
C ASN A 593 -14.93 1.95 -13.83
N ASP A 594 -15.51 1.26 -12.85
CA ASP A 594 -16.01 1.88 -11.61
C ASP A 594 -14.87 2.51 -10.80
N VAL A 595 -13.70 1.87 -10.73
CA VAL A 595 -12.55 2.39 -9.96
C VAL A 595 -12.05 3.72 -10.54
N VAL A 596 -12.02 3.86 -11.87
CA VAL A 596 -11.62 5.13 -12.51
C VAL A 596 -12.59 6.25 -12.15
N GLU A 597 -13.90 5.97 -12.20
CA GLU A 597 -14.91 6.97 -11.85
C GLU A 597 -14.87 7.34 -10.35
N ILE A 598 -14.67 6.35 -9.48
CA ILE A 598 -14.49 6.58 -8.04
C ILE A 598 -13.24 7.46 -7.79
N CYS A 599 -12.12 7.16 -8.44
CA CYS A 599 -10.90 7.97 -8.30
C CYS A 599 -11.11 9.42 -8.74
N LEU A 600 -11.86 9.67 -9.82
CA LEU A 600 -12.18 11.02 -10.27
C LEU A 600 -13.02 11.78 -9.25
N LYS A 601 -14.03 11.11 -8.67
CA LYS A 601 -14.90 11.70 -7.65
C LYS A 601 -14.16 11.96 -6.33
N LEU A 602 -13.17 11.13 -6.00
CA LEU A 602 -12.40 11.23 -4.76
C LEU A 602 -11.24 12.22 -4.82
N LEU A 603 -10.65 12.46 -5.99
CA LEU A 603 -9.38 13.18 -6.10
C LEU A 603 -9.37 14.54 -5.41
N GLU A 604 -10.36 15.39 -5.69
CA GLU A 604 -10.43 16.74 -5.13
C GLU A 604 -10.88 16.78 -3.67
N PRO A 605 -11.94 16.02 -3.25
CA PRO A 605 -12.29 15.91 -1.84
C PRO A 605 -11.14 15.39 -0.97
N CYS A 606 -10.35 14.42 -1.46
CA CYS A 606 -9.20 13.91 -0.70
C CYS A 606 -8.15 15.01 -0.47
N LYS A 607 -7.83 15.79 -1.50
CA LYS A 607 -6.92 16.94 -1.37
C LYS A 607 -7.47 18.01 -0.42
N LEU A 608 -8.76 18.29 -0.47
CA LEU A 608 -9.41 19.28 0.38
C LEU A 608 -9.37 18.90 1.87
N HIS A 609 -9.48 17.60 2.17
CA HIS A 609 -9.53 17.07 3.53
C HIS A 609 -8.21 16.46 4.00
N ASN A 610 -7.08 16.84 3.39
CA ASN A 610 -5.72 16.43 3.77
C ASN A 610 -5.50 14.90 3.73
N ALA A 611 -6.19 14.20 2.84
CA ALA A 611 -5.98 12.78 2.54
C ALA A 611 -5.03 12.63 1.34
N ASP A 612 -3.79 13.10 1.54
CA ASP A 612 -2.79 13.25 0.48
C ASP A 612 -2.36 11.91 -0.14
N GLN A 613 -2.23 10.86 0.67
CA GLN A 613 -1.78 9.54 0.20
C GLN A 613 -2.85 8.87 -0.66
N LEU A 614 -4.14 9.03 -0.30
CA LEU A 614 -5.25 8.55 -1.12
C LEU A 614 -5.38 9.38 -2.40
N ALA A 615 -5.23 10.71 -2.33
CA ALA A 615 -5.22 11.57 -3.50
C ALA A 615 -4.09 11.20 -4.48
N ASP A 616 -2.89 10.96 -3.99
CA ASP A 616 -1.72 10.51 -4.76
C ASP A 616 -1.97 9.14 -5.41
N TRP A 617 -2.57 8.21 -4.65
CA TRP A 617 -2.95 6.90 -5.18
C TRP A 617 -3.97 7.03 -6.32
N CYS A 618 -5.04 7.81 -6.11
CA CYS A 618 -6.04 8.10 -7.14
C CYS A 618 -5.39 8.73 -8.38
N MET A 619 -4.50 9.71 -8.20
CA MET A 619 -3.79 10.37 -9.29
C MET A 619 -2.93 9.39 -10.09
N ASN A 620 -2.17 8.52 -9.43
CA ASN A 620 -1.36 7.49 -10.09
C ASN A 620 -2.24 6.47 -10.84
N HIS A 621 -3.34 6.03 -10.22
CA HIS A 621 -4.30 5.12 -10.87
C HIS A 621 -4.91 5.73 -12.14
N LEU A 622 -5.28 7.01 -12.09
CA LEU A 622 -5.79 7.76 -13.24
C LEU A 622 -4.73 7.95 -14.34
N CYS A 623 -3.48 8.29 -13.97
CA CYS A 623 -2.36 8.39 -14.91
C CYS A 623 -2.13 7.07 -15.66
N THR A 624 -2.16 5.95 -14.94
CA THR A 624 -1.92 4.62 -15.52
C THR A 624 -3.09 4.07 -16.34
N ASN A 625 -4.28 4.62 -16.17
CA ASN A 625 -5.48 4.27 -16.94
C ASN A 625 -5.99 5.44 -17.82
N TYR A 626 -5.12 6.40 -18.14
CA TYR A 626 -5.50 7.66 -18.82
C TYR A 626 -6.24 7.44 -20.15
N ASN A 627 -5.83 6.43 -20.93
CA ASN A 627 -6.49 6.09 -22.20
C ASN A 627 -7.94 5.61 -22.00
N LYS A 628 -8.23 4.88 -20.90
CA LYS A 628 -9.59 4.45 -20.55
C LYS A 628 -10.40 5.64 -20.06
N LEU A 629 -9.81 6.45 -19.19
CA LEU A 629 -10.38 7.70 -18.67
C LEU A 629 -10.89 8.61 -19.80
N CYS A 630 -10.08 8.84 -20.84
CA CYS A 630 -10.46 9.68 -21.98
C CYS A 630 -11.67 9.14 -22.76
N LYS A 631 -11.84 7.82 -22.83
CA LYS A 631 -12.94 7.17 -23.56
C LYS A 631 -14.24 7.19 -22.77
N MET A 632 -14.15 6.98 -21.46
CA MET A 632 -15.33 6.76 -20.63
C MET A 632 -15.92 8.04 -20.04
N SER A 633 -15.06 8.89 -19.46
CA SER A 633 -15.52 9.99 -18.60
C SER A 633 -14.95 11.34 -19.01
N PRO A 634 -15.06 11.76 -20.29
CA PRO A 634 -14.48 13.01 -20.77
C PRO A 634 -15.13 14.26 -20.16
N LYS A 635 -16.37 14.15 -19.68
CA LYS A 635 -17.04 15.25 -18.96
C LYS A 635 -16.42 15.45 -17.58
N LEU A 636 -16.24 14.37 -16.82
CA LEU A 636 -15.69 14.41 -15.46
C LEU A 636 -14.20 14.75 -15.45
N LEU A 637 -13.44 14.33 -16.46
CA LEU A 637 -12.05 14.77 -16.65
C LEU A 637 -11.96 16.30 -16.85
N ARG A 638 -12.89 16.87 -17.63
CA ARG A 638 -12.91 18.33 -17.90
C ARG A 638 -13.41 19.16 -16.73
N SER A 639 -14.12 18.56 -15.77
CA SER A 639 -14.55 19.25 -14.55
C SER A 639 -13.48 19.31 -13.47
N LEU A 640 -12.40 18.53 -13.58
CA LEU A 640 -11.28 18.60 -12.64
C LEU A 640 -10.59 19.97 -12.72
N HIS A 641 -9.93 20.37 -11.64
CA HIS A 641 -9.04 21.53 -11.60
C HIS A 641 -8.00 21.49 -12.74
N PRO A 642 -7.69 22.62 -13.41
CA PRO A 642 -6.75 22.66 -14.53
C PRO A 642 -5.40 21.99 -14.24
N ASP A 643 -4.83 22.21 -13.06
CA ASP A 643 -3.56 21.61 -12.63
C ASP A 643 -3.63 20.07 -12.59
N ASN A 644 -4.77 19.50 -12.18
CA ASN A 644 -4.97 18.05 -12.20
C ASN A 644 -5.03 17.53 -13.64
N GLN A 645 -5.68 18.26 -14.56
CA GLN A 645 -5.76 17.89 -15.98
C GLN A 645 -4.39 17.92 -16.65
N GLU A 646 -3.60 18.97 -16.39
CA GLU A 646 -2.24 19.11 -16.88
C GLU A 646 -1.35 17.98 -16.33
N TYR A 647 -1.42 17.72 -15.02
CA TYR A 647 -0.67 16.65 -14.39
C TYR A 647 -0.98 15.28 -15.01
N LEU A 648 -2.27 14.95 -15.16
CA LEU A 648 -2.71 13.68 -15.76
C LEU A 648 -2.20 13.53 -17.21
N THR A 649 -2.29 14.60 -18.00
CA THR A 649 -1.82 14.61 -19.39
C THR A 649 -0.31 14.40 -19.45
N GLU A 650 0.41 15.04 -18.54
CA GLU A 650 1.87 15.02 -18.50
C GLU A 650 2.45 13.72 -17.91
N HIS A 651 1.75 13.06 -16.98
CA HIS A 651 2.20 11.86 -16.27
C HIS A 651 1.50 10.57 -16.73
N ARG A 652 0.70 10.64 -17.79
CA ARG A 652 -0.01 9.47 -18.34
C ARG A 652 0.94 8.32 -18.70
N TRP A 653 0.42 7.11 -18.53
CA TRP A 653 1.05 5.89 -19.00
C TRP A 653 0.10 5.10 -19.93
N PRO A 654 0.59 4.57 -21.07
CA PRO A 654 1.93 4.79 -21.63
C PRO A 654 2.17 6.25 -22.08
N PRO A 655 3.43 6.73 -22.09
CA PRO A 655 3.75 8.09 -22.52
C PRO A 655 3.38 8.37 -23.99
N VAL A 656 3.13 9.65 -24.31
CA VAL A 656 2.78 10.10 -25.68
C VAL A 656 3.83 9.67 -26.70
N TRP A 657 5.11 9.85 -26.38
CA TRP A 657 6.21 9.53 -27.30
C TRP A 657 6.24 8.03 -27.62
N TYR A 658 5.95 7.15 -26.64
CA TYR A 658 5.92 5.71 -26.84
C TYR A 658 4.79 5.31 -27.78
N LEU A 659 3.59 5.87 -27.58
CA LEU A 659 2.43 5.56 -28.44
C LEU A 659 2.71 5.95 -29.90
N LYS A 660 3.27 7.15 -30.13
CA LYS A 660 3.68 7.58 -31.47
C LYS A 660 4.75 6.66 -32.08
N ASP A 661 5.68 6.19 -31.26
CA ASP A 661 6.78 5.33 -31.68
C ASP A 661 6.31 3.91 -32.01
N PHE A 662 5.38 3.39 -31.21
CA PHE A 662 4.73 2.10 -31.42
C PHE A 662 3.87 2.11 -32.68
N ASP A 663 3.06 3.16 -32.90
CA ASP A 663 2.27 3.32 -34.13
C ASP A 663 3.17 3.36 -35.38
N TYR A 664 4.37 3.95 -35.27
CA TYR A 664 5.35 3.95 -36.36
C TYR A 664 5.92 2.54 -36.59
N TYR A 665 6.33 1.86 -35.52
CA TYR A 665 6.85 0.49 -35.58
C TYR A 665 5.84 -0.47 -36.22
N ASP A 666 4.58 -0.42 -35.80
CA ASP A 666 3.50 -1.28 -36.30
C ASP A 666 3.25 -1.07 -37.81
N LYS A 667 3.29 0.19 -38.26
CA LYS A 667 3.26 0.53 -39.69
C LYS A 667 4.43 -0.07 -40.46
N CYS A 668 5.66 0.06 -39.94
CA CYS A 668 6.85 -0.52 -40.57
C CYS A 668 6.79 -2.06 -40.62
N CYS A 669 6.27 -2.71 -39.58
CA CYS A 669 6.03 -4.16 -39.58
C CYS A 669 5.04 -4.55 -40.68
N SER A 670 3.90 -3.86 -40.76
CA SER A 670 2.88 -4.07 -41.79
C SER A 670 3.42 -3.88 -43.21
N GLU A 671 4.24 -2.84 -43.43
CA GLU A 671 4.90 -2.58 -44.71
C GLU A 671 5.88 -3.71 -45.09
N ARG A 672 6.70 -4.17 -44.14
CA ARG A 672 7.66 -5.25 -44.35
C ARG A 672 6.97 -6.58 -44.67
N GLU A 673 5.92 -6.93 -43.94
CA GLU A 673 5.12 -8.12 -44.24
C GLU A 673 4.53 -8.07 -45.66
N ARG A 674 4.07 -6.88 -46.08
CA ARG A 674 3.54 -6.67 -47.43
C ARG A 674 4.61 -6.87 -48.49
N GLU A 675 5.82 -6.35 -48.28
CA GLU A 675 6.97 -6.56 -49.18
C GLU A 675 7.35 -8.04 -49.29
N GLU A 676 7.42 -8.75 -48.17
CA GLU A 676 7.75 -10.19 -48.12
C GLU A 676 6.69 -11.03 -48.87
N ARG A 677 5.40 -10.72 -48.69
CA ARG A 677 4.31 -11.35 -49.46
C ARG A 677 4.42 -11.07 -50.96
N MET A 678 4.85 -9.87 -51.38
CA MET A 678 5.04 -9.54 -52.80
C MET A 678 6.22 -10.29 -53.43
N VAL A 679 7.33 -10.45 -52.70
CA VAL A 679 8.49 -11.23 -53.16
C VAL A 679 8.13 -12.70 -53.35
N PHE A 680 7.34 -13.27 -52.42
CA PHE A 680 6.85 -14.65 -52.54
C PHE A 680 5.96 -14.84 -53.78
N LYS A 681 5.06 -13.89 -54.07
CA LYS A 681 4.21 -13.92 -55.28
C LYS A 681 5.02 -13.84 -56.59
N ARG A 682 6.11 -13.06 -56.64
CA ARG A 682 6.97 -12.98 -57.83
C ARG A 682 7.84 -14.23 -58.03
N GLY A 683 8.30 -14.86 -56.95
CA GLY A 683 9.06 -16.11 -57.00
C GLY A 683 8.26 -17.31 -57.53
N SER A 684 6.94 -17.33 -57.30
CA SER A 684 6.04 -18.36 -57.84
C SER A 684 5.77 -18.23 -59.35
N ALA A 685 6.06 -17.08 -59.96
CA ALA A 685 5.80 -16.83 -61.39
C ALA A 685 7.07 -16.92 -62.27
N SER A 686 8.27 -17.01 -61.69
CA SER A 686 9.54 -16.98 -62.44
C SER A 686 10.34 -18.30 -62.40
N SER A 687 9.70 -19.44 -62.11
CA SER A 687 10.32 -20.77 -62.23
C SER A 687 10.32 -21.28 -63.69
N GLY A 688 10.59 -20.41 -64.66
CA GLY A 688 10.84 -20.74 -66.06
C GLY A 688 12.35 -20.80 -66.32
N CYS A 689 12.90 -22.02 -66.34
CA CYS A 689 14.30 -22.30 -66.62
C CYS A 689 14.68 -21.88 -68.06
N LEU A 690 15.78 -21.12 -68.21
CA LEU A 690 16.42 -20.80 -69.49
C LEU A 690 17.63 -21.71 -69.70
N CYS A 691 17.46 -22.84 -70.39
CA CYS A 691 18.56 -23.65 -70.94
C CYS A 691 18.14 -24.31 -72.27
N PHE A 692 19.07 -24.33 -73.23
CA PHE A 692 18.96 -24.68 -74.65
C PHE A 692 18.65 -26.16 -74.99
N GLY A 693 17.96 -26.38 -76.13
CA GLY A 693 18.38 -27.37 -77.16
C GLY A 693 17.46 -28.56 -77.51
N GLY A 694 16.85 -28.54 -78.71
CA GLY A 694 16.88 -29.69 -79.64
C GLY A 694 15.61 -30.57 -79.86
N ARG A 695 14.91 -30.27 -80.98
CA ARG A 695 14.15 -31.16 -81.93
C ARG A 695 13.09 -32.17 -81.43
N GLY A 696 11.90 -32.11 -82.05
CA GLY A 696 11.19 -33.32 -82.49
C GLY A 696 9.65 -33.33 -82.41
N ASN A 697 8.99 -32.86 -83.48
CA ASN A 697 7.74 -33.32 -84.12
C ASN A 697 6.39 -33.51 -83.38
N ASN A 698 5.37 -33.04 -84.12
CA ASN A 698 4.01 -33.55 -84.35
C ASN A 698 2.86 -33.20 -83.39
N ALA A 699 2.15 -32.14 -83.79
CA ALA A 699 0.76 -32.15 -84.30
C ALA A 699 -0.26 -33.11 -83.66
N ASN A 700 -1.28 -32.55 -83.00
CA ASN A 700 -2.68 -32.56 -83.46
C ASN A 700 -3.66 -32.14 -82.34
N GLY A 701 -4.76 -31.47 -82.72
CA GLY A 701 -6.06 -31.72 -82.08
C GLY A 701 -6.74 -30.55 -81.39
N ASN A 702 -7.50 -29.78 -82.17
CA ASN A 702 -8.62 -28.92 -81.75
C ASN A 702 -9.70 -29.68 -80.95
N SER A 703 -10.44 -28.94 -80.10
CA SER A 703 -11.92 -28.89 -79.94
C SER A 703 -12.31 -28.68 -78.46
N THR A 704 -12.73 -27.48 -78.00
CA THR A 704 -14.09 -26.89 -77.99
C THR A 704 -15.14 -27.54 -77.08
N GLY A 705 -15.76 -26.70 -76.23
CA GLY A 705 -17.01 -26.88 -75.48
C GLY A 705 -16.99 -25.92 -74.27
N GLY A 706 -17.69 -24.77 -74.25
CA GLY A 706 -19.16 -24.61 -74.11
C GLY A 706 -19.55 -24.96 -72.66
N SER A 707 -20.22 -24.16 -71.82
CA SER A 707 -21.13 -23.02 -72.01
C SER A 707 -21.56 -22.49 -70.62
N GLU A 708 -21.55 -21.16 -70.45
CA GLU A 708 -22.53 -20.27 -69.77
C GLU A 708 -22.98 -20.42 -68.28
N PRO A 709 -23.52 -19.32 -67.68
CA PRO A 709 -23.22 -18.88 -66.30
C PRO A 709 -24.42 -18.93 -65.33
N LEU A 710 -24.20 -18.61 -64.06
CA LEU A 710 -25.26 -18.21 -63.11
C LEU A 710 -24.72 -17.31 -61.99
N VAL A 711 -25.65 -16.52 -61.46
CA VAL A 711 -25.52 -15.18 -60.86
C VAL A 711 -25.58 -15.21 -59.33
N SER A 712 -25.03 -14.14 -58.73
CA SER A 712 -25.37 -13.51 -57.43
C SER A 712 -24.93 -14.15 -56.11
N GLY A 713 -24.41 -13.28 -55.22
CA GLY A 713 -24.48 -13.51 -53.77
C GLY A 713 -23.36 -12.87 -52.94
N THR A 714 -23.30 -11.53 -52.86
CA THR A 714 -22.75 -10.81 -51.68
C THR A 714 -23.66 -11.04 -50.47
N PRO A 715 -23.15 -11.06 -49.21
CA PRO A 715 -22.91 -9.79 -48.51
C PRO A 715 -21.79 -9.75 -47.43
N ALA A 716 -21.48 -8.49 -47.08
CA ALA A 716 -20.86 -7.95 -45.86
C ALA A 716 -19.40 -8.31 -45.52
#